data_AF-A0A7Y4R201-F1
#
_entry.id   AF-A0A7Y4R201-F1
#
_cell.length_a   1.000
_cell.length_b   1.000
_cell.length_c   1.000
_cell.angle_alpha   90.00
_cell.angle_beta   90.00
_cell.angle_gamma   90.00
#
_symmetry.space_group_name_H-M   'P 1'
#
loop_
_entity.id
_entity.type
_entity.pdbx_description
1 polymer ?
#
loop_
_entity_poly.entity_id
_entity_poly.type
_entity_poly.pdbx_seq_one_letter_code
_entity_poly.pdbx_strand_id
1 'polypeptide(L)'
;DIYMVNDYGYSPYPNKLFKNEQGANFTNVTPATLESRKASYGAATGDFNGDGLMDLVVGNSSGGGLQIFQNKETNAGHWLQLTLAGTSSNKFAVGASVKVKVNGQTLMDEINVGSGYASQNSSTLHFGLGSFTQADEVIIRWPNGSTETYTNVAADTRYLAIEKESLAPFQKANYQQVLSHPSALLEKTPPAPQNYNVQYHSAARKWNEVLINAIRLDFARPTVHARNLFHFSVAVYDAWAAYTDQATPFLLNKSVNGFFTPFNGVTAPRDVVSARNEAISYAAFRLLLHRFKNSPGAATSTPDMQLLFRQLGYEEAYTSTDYASGKPAALGNYIAQKLIEFGLQDGANESGGYANLFYQPINDLLRTDLPGSQNMVDCNRWQPLKLQVFIDQNGNVQGTTPPFLSPEWGGVVPFALKSTDKKVMNRNGHDYTLYHDPGIPPQLDPVNGTGQSSEYKWGFSLVSIWASHLSPTDGVMIDVSPASMGNIALSDYPTTVTGYRSFYKLTAGGDIGKGYTINPKTGQPYAPQVVPRGDYTRVLAEFWADGPKSETPPGHWFTLLNYVSDHPLFEKKFKGIGTKMDNLEWDVKAYLAMGGALHDVAITAWGIKGYYDGVRPISAIRFMADKGQSSDAAQPHYHPAGIPLQPGLVELVKAGDPLAGANGEHINKIKLYTWRGPSYITNPATDEAGVGWILAENWFPYQRPSFVTPPFAGYISGHSTYSSAGAEVLTQLTGDEYFPGGLGEFEAKKNEYLVFEEGPSVDVKLQWARYKDASDQSSLSRIWGGIHPPADDIPGRLIGKEIGNDAFQLAVKYFTNTVTGIEPALPSAQLYPNPVSKRQKLQLIHASTGASLQIMDVTGRTLFQTSLTENTTELDVSHLPTGIHIVVIQTPKGTIASRLIIQE
;
A
#
# COMPACT_ATOMS: atom_id res chain seq x y z
N ASP A 1 -48.46 8.73 14.94
CA ASP A 1 -48.81 9.54 16.13
C ASP A 1 -48.05 10.85 16.11
N ILE A 2 -48.51 11.85 16.86
CA ILE A 2 -47.87 13.17 16.95
C ILE A 2 -47.69 13.53 18.41
N TYR A 3 -46.47 13.86 18.83
CA TYR A 3 -46.21 14.46 20.13
C TYR A 3 -45.89 15.94 19.95
N MET A 4 -46.76 16.79 20.48
CA MET A 4 -46.64 18.25 20.39
C MET A 4 -46.02 18.79 21.67
N VAL A 5 -44.95 19.58 21.51
CA VAL A 5 -44.29 20.31 22.59
C VAL A 5 -44.57 21.80 22.49
N ASN A 6 -44.64 22.49 23.63
CA ASN A 6 -44.92 23.92 23.69
C ASN A 6 -43.63 24.78 23.53
N ASP A 7 -43.76 26.05 23.14
CA ASP A 7 -42.66 27.02 23.14
C ASP A 7 -42.88 28.08 24.24
N TYR A 8 -41.87 28.92 24.53
CA TYR A 8 -41.86 29.97 25.54
C TYR A 8 -43.09 30.90 25.46
N GLY A 9 -43.55 31.23 24.25
CA GLY A 9 -44.72 32.08 24.03
C GLY A 9 -46.08 31.43 24.32
N TYR A 10 -46.12 30.12 24.53
CA TYR A 10 -47.34 29.32 24.71
C TYR A 10 -47.36 28.53 26.02
N SER A 11 -46.35 28.69 26.89
CA SER A 11 -46.45 28.23 28.28
C SER A 11 -47.54 29.05 28.98
N PRO A 12 -48.58 28.43 29.60
CA PRO A 12 -48.51 27.14 30.28
C PRO A 12 -49.28 25.98 29.60
N TYR A 13 -49.57 26.00 28.29
CA TYR A 13 -50.26 24.86 27.66
C TYR A 13 -49.39 23.61 27.73
N PRO A 14 -49.91 22.46 28.18
CA PRO A 14 -49.10 21.26 28.34
C PRO A 14 -48.78 20.61 26.99
N ASN A 15 -47.64 19.93 26.91
CA ASN A 15 -47.30 19.01 25.84
C ASN A 15 -48.37 17.91 25.73
N LYS A 16 -48.69 17.48 24.50
CA LYS A 16 -49.76 16.50 24.24
C LYS A 16 -49.31 15.43 23.24
N LEU A 17 -49.64 14.18 23.52
CA LEU A 17 -49.53 13.05 22.60
C LEU A 17 -50.89 12.78 21.95
N PHE A 18 -50.90 12.73 20.62
CA PHE A 18 -52.05 12.41 19.82
C PHE A 18 -51.81 11.12 19.03
N LYS A 19 -52.69 10.14 19.22
CA LYS A 19 -52.70 8.91 18.45
C LYS A 19 -53.34 9.16 17.08
N ASN A 20 -52.69 8.69 16.02
CA ASN A 20 -53.24 8.72 14.67
C ASN A 20 -54.25 7.57 14.52
N GLU A 21 -55.52 7.89 14.32
CA GLU A 21 -56.57 6.91 14.05
C GLU A 21 -56.62 6.58 12.55
N GLN A 22 -55.53 5.97 12.05
CA GLN A 22 -55.39 5.53 10.66
C GLN A 22 -55.65 6.64 9.61
N GLY A 23 -55.27 7.88 9.94
CA GLY A 23 -55.43 9.04 9.07
C GLY A 23 -56.81 9.68 9.07
N ALA A 24 -57.79 9.14 9.81
CA ALA A 24 -59.14 9.71 9.90
C ALA A 24 -59.22 10.90 10.86
N ASN A 25 -58.57 10.79 12.03
CA ASN A 25 -58.55 11.80 13.08
C ASN A 25 -57.37 11.55 14.05
N PHE A 26 -57.13 12.52 14.93
CA PHE A 26 -56.13 12.41 16.00
C PHE A 26 -56.83 12.42 17.37
N THR A 27 -56.60 11.38 18.17
CA THR A 27 -57.16 11.27 19.53
C THR A 27 -56.11 11.67 20.56
N ASN A 28 -56.42 12.58 21.48
CA ASN A 28 -55.52 12.91 22.58
C ASN A 28 -55.43 11.72 23.55
N VAL A 29 -54.24 11.12 23.64
CA VAL A 29 -53.94 9.96 24.49
C VAL A 29 -52.82 10.27 25.48
N THR A 30 -52.61 11.54 25.80
CA THR A 30 -51.46 11.99 26.61
C THR A 30 -51.45 11.31 27.98
N PRO A 31 -50.44 10.47 28.30
CA PRO A 31 -50.29 9.94 29.65
C PRO A 31 -49.76 11.04 30.58
N ALA A 32 -50.05 10.92 31.88
CA ALA A 32 -49.58 11.88 32.88
C ALA A 32 -48.05 12.05 32.90
N THR A 33 -47.29 11.03 32.46
CA THR A 33 -45.83 11.06 32.37
C THR A 33 -45.29 11.91 31.22
N LEU A 34 -46.06 12.10 30.15
CA LEU A 34 -45.68 12.92 29.00
C LEU A 34 -46.36 14.30 29.03
N GLU A 35 -47.31 14.53 29.93
CA GLU A 35 -47.92 15.84 30.10
C GLU A 35 -47.00 16.79 30.87
N SER A 36 -46.42 17.79 30.19
CA SER A 36 -45.51 18.77 30.78
C SER A 36 -45.87 20.19 30.36
N ARG A 37 -45.88 21.14 31.31
CA ARG A 37 -46.12 22.58 31.05
C ARG A 37 -44.83 23.42 30.97
N LYS A 38 -43.67 22.78 31.08
CA LYS A 38 -42.35 23.42 30.89
C LYS A 38 -42.22 23.89 29.45
N ALA A 39 -41.43 24.94 29.19
CA ALA A 39 -41.14 25.39 27.82
C ALA A 39 -40.24 24.37 27.10
N SER A 40 -40.83 23.54 26.24
CA SER A 40 -40.21 22.40 25.57
C SER A 40 -39.92 22.72 24.11
N TYR A 41 -38.74 23.27 23.81
CA TYR A 41 -38.40 23.81 22.47
C TYR A 41 -38.37 22.77 21.35
N GLY A 42 -37.95 21.54 21.66
CA GLY A 42 -37.74 20.50 20.65
C GLY A 42 -38.04 19.11 21.19
N ALA A 43 -38.57 18.27 20.31
CA ALA A 43 -38.81 16.86 20.56
C ALA A 43 -38.26 16.03 19.40
N ALA A 44 -37.67 14.87 19.70
CA ALA A 44 -37.17 13.93 18.72
C ALA A 44 -37.51 12.49 19.12
N THR A 45 -37.81 11.65 18.15
CA THR A 45 -38.09 10.22 18.37
C THR A 45 -37.03 9.31 17.75
N GLY A 46 -36.80 8.16 18.38
CA GLY A 46 -35.92 7.11 17.89
C GLY A 46 -35.87 5.94 18.87
N ASP A 47 -35.54 4.75 18.40
CA ASP A 47 -35.28 3.58 19.25
C ASP A 47 -33.80 3.57 19.66
N PHE A 48 -33.49 4.11 20.85
CA PHE A 48 -32.08 4.32 21.23
C PHE A 48 -31.44 3.08 21.86
N ASN A 49 -32.23 2.16 22.39
CA ASN A 49 -31.76 0.91 22.99
C ASN A 49 -31.89 -0.30 22.07
N GLY A 50 -32.50 -0.15 20.88
CA GLY A 50 -32.60 -1.16 19.85
C GLY A 50 -33.60 -2.27 20.18
N ASP A 51 -34.64 -1.98 20.98
CA ASP A 51 -35.65 -2.98 21.37
C ASP A 51 -36.88 -3.00 20.46
N GLY A 52 -36.91 -2.15 19.43
CA GLY A 52 -38.02 -2.03 18.49
C GLY A 52 -39.12 -1.08 18.92
N LEU A 53 -39.04 -0.50 20.12
CA LEU A 53 -39.99 0.49 20.61
C LEU A 53 -39.46 1.90 20.34
N MET A 54 -40.27 2.76 19.75
CA MET A 54 -39.88 4.14 19.52
C MET A 54 -39.88 4.92 20.84
N ASP A 55 -38.74 5.51 21.19
CA ASP A 55 -38.57 6.37 22.35
C ASP A 55 -38.67 7.86 21.99
N LEU A 56 -38.71 8.71 23.01
CA LEU A 56 -38.88 10.15 22.87
C LEU A 56 -37.86 10.93 23.70
N VAL A 57 -37.26 11.95 23.11
CA VAL A 57 -36.40 12.94 23.77
C VAL A 57 -37.05 14.31 23.70
N VAL A 58 -37.08 15.05 24.81
CA VAL A 58 -37.65 16.41 24.91
C VAL A 58 -36.63 17.36 25.52
N GLY A 59 -36.30 18.44 24.82
CA GLY A 59 -35.43 19.51 25.29
C GLY A 59 -36.23 20.65 25.91
N ASN A 60 -35.97 20.97 27.18
CA ASN A 60 -36.63 22.08 27.89
C ASN A 60 -35.68 23.26 28.09
N SER A 61 -36.14 24.47 27.78
CA SER A 61 -35.33 25.70 27.92
C SER A 61 -35.45 26.37 29.29
N SER A 62 -36.54 26.14 30.03
CA SER A 62 -36.80 26.73 31.36
C SER A 62 -36.92 25.63 32.43
N GLY A 63 -35.77 25.09 32.84
CA GLY A 63 -35.67 24.08 33.88
C GLY A 63 -36.05 22.66 33.42
N GLY A 64 -35.43 21.64 34.03
CA GLY A 64 -35.68 20.23 33.71
C GLY A 64 -34.80 19.63 32.61
N GLY A 65 -34.00 20.42 31.90
CA GLY A 65 -32.97 19.96 30.96
C GLY A 65 -33.51 19.07 29.83
N LEU A 66 -32.68 18.12 29.41
CA LEU A 66 -33.03 17.09 28.43
C LEU A 66 -33.73 15.93 29.16
N GLN A 67 -34.93 15.56 28.71
CA GLN A 67 -35.66 14.41 29.23
C GLN A 67 -35.72 13.31 28.18
N ILE A 68 -35.44 12.07 28.58
CA ILE A 68 -35.52 10.89 27.73
C ILE A 68 -36.64 10.02 28.30
N PHE A 69 -37.60 9.66 27.46
CA PHE A 69 -38.73 8.81 27.78
C PHE A 69 -38.57 7.51 27.01
N GLN A 70 -38.25 6.45 27.74
CA GLN A 70 -38.16 5.11 27.16
C GLN A 70 -39.55 4.50 27.06
N ASN A 71 -39.90 3.96 25.90
CA ASN A 71 -41.13 3.22 25.72
C ASN A 71 -41.02 1.83 26.37
N LYS A 72 -42.06 1.40 27.08
CA LYS A 72 -42.10 0.15 27.86
C LYS A 72 -43.34 -0.69 27.57
N GLU A 73 -44.03 -0.42 26.47
CA GLU A 73 -45.18 -1.21 26.05
C GLU A 73 -44.77 -2.67 25.83
N THR A 74 -45.50 -3.60 26.47
CA THR A 74 -45.18 -5.03 26.40
C THR A 74 -45.95 -5.76 25.30
N ASN A 75 -46.96 -5.12 24.71
CA ASN A 75 -47.82 -5.70 23.66
C ASN A 75 -47.74 -4.91 22.33
N ALA A 76 -46.55 -4.45 21.94
CA ALA A 76 -46.35 -3.57 20.79
C ALA A 76 -46.40 -4.26 19.40
N GLY A 77 -46.40 -5.60 19.36
CA GLY A 77 -46.33 -6.37 18.12
C GLY A 77 -44.92 -6.41 17.52
N HIS A 78 -44.86 -6.87 16.27
CA HIS A 78 -43.63 -6.99 15.47
C HIS A 78 -43.29 -5.68 14.76
N TRP A 79 -42.01 -5.48 14.45
CA TRP A 79 -41.51 -4.25 13.85
C TRP A 79 -40.46 -4.52 12.76
N LEU A 80 -40.15 -3.51 11.96
CA LEU A 80 -39.06 -3.52 10.98
C LEU A 80 -38.39 -2.14 10.97
N GLN A 81 -37.07 -2.09 11.05
CA GLN A 81 -36.32 -0.83 10.92
C GLN A 81 -35.37 -0.85 9.73
N LEU A 82 -35.20 0.31 9.08
CA LEU A 82 -34.31 0.49 7.94
C LEU A 82 -33.41 1.70 8.16
N THR A 83 -32.10 1.47 8.17
CA THR A 83 -31.08 2.51 8.02
C THR A 83 -30.61 2.52 6.57
N LEU A 84 -30.64 3.68 5.93
CA LEU A 84 -30.27 3.83 4.53
C LEU A 84 -28.92 4.54 4.38
N ALA A 85 -28.14 4.11 3.39
CA ALA A 85 -26.93 4.80 2.96
C ALA A 85 -26.89 4.93 1.44
N GLY A 86 -26.78 6.17 0.95
CA GLY A 86 -26.62 6.46 -0.47
C GLY A 86 -25.16 6.30 -0.92
N THR A 87 -24.96 5.66 -2.07
CA THR A 87 -23.65 5.48 -2.71
C THR A 87 -23.52 6.37 -3.96
N SER A 88 -24.59 6.45 -4.74
CA SER A 88 -24.74 7.36 -5.88
C SER A 88 -25.55 8.61 -5.49
N SER A 89 -26.49 8.42 -4.56
CA SER A 89 -27.28 9.47 -3.92
C SER A 89 -26.52 10.11 -2.74
N ASN A 90 -27.07 11.15 -2.10
CA ASN A 90 -26.43 11.75 -0.93
C ASN A 90 -26.25 10.71 0.20
N LYS A 91 -25.15 10.80 0.95
CA LYS A 91 -24.69 9.75 1.90
C LYS A 91 -25.73 9.30 2.92
N PHE A 92 -26.54 10.23 3.40
CA PHE A 92 -27.58 9.97 4.39
C PHE A 92 -28.91 9.53 3.75
N ALA A 93 -28.94 9.34 2.43
CA ALA A 93 -30.12 9.02 1.64
C ALA A 93 -31.28 10.00 1.85
N VAL A 94 -31.01 11.27 2.16
CA VAL A 94 -32.02 12.31 2.36
C VAL A 94 -32.89 12.43 1.11
N GLY A 95 -34.21 12.31 1.29
CA GLY A 95 -35.19 12.25 0.21
C GLY A 95 -35.45 10.85 -0.36
N ALA A 96 -34.84 9.79 0.18
CA ALA A 96 -35.24 8.42 -0.13
C ALA A 96 -36.61 8.12 0.47
N SER A 97 -37.49 7.48 -0.29
CA SER A 97 -38.80 7.02 0.20
C SER A 97 -38.85 5.50 0.24
N VAL A 98 -39.32 4.92 1.33
CA VAL A 98 -39.47 3.48 1.52
C VAL A 98 -40.93 3.11 1.63
N LYS A 99 -41.35 2.07 0.89
CA LYS A 99 -42.66 1.43 1.04
C LYS A 99 -42.48 0.02 1.57
N VAL A 100 -43.19 -0.33 2.62
CA VAL A 100 -43.23 -1.68 3.18
C VAL A 100 -44.63 -2.26 2.94
N LYS A 101 -44.72 -3.34 2.17
CA LYS A 101 -45.97 -4.08 1.97
C LYS A 101 -46.03 -5.23 2.98
N VAL A 102 -47.14 -5.32 3.71
CA VAL A 102 -47.38 -6.37 4.69
C VAL A 102 -48.88 -6.68 4.74
N ASN A 103 -49.24 -7.93 4.47
CA ASN A 103 -50.62 -8.43 4.52
C ASN A 103 -51.62 -7.55 3.75
N GLY A 104 -51.27 -7.19 2.50
CA GLY A 104 -52.11 -6.34 1.64
C GLY A 104 -52.17 -4.86 2.04
N GLN A 105 -51.51 -4.45 3.12
CA GLN A 105 -51.33 -3.04 3.50
C GLN A 105 -50.00 -2.51 2.94
N THR A 106 -49.92 -1.20 2.70
CA THR A 106 -48.67 -0.52 2.32
C THR A 106 -48.40 0.60 3.32
N LEU A 107 -47.31 0.45 4.07
CA LEU A 107 -46.75 1.48 4.93
C LEU A 107 -45.71 2.26 4.14
N MET A 108 -45.55 3.56 4.42
CA MET A 108 -44.59 4.41 3.71
C MET A 108 -44.00 5.44 4.65
N ASP A 109 -42.70 5.66 4.53
CA ASP A 109 -41.96 6.71 5.21
C ASP A 109 -40.78 7.19 4.35
N GLU A 110 -40.19 8.33 4.71
CA GLU A 110 -39.09 8.96 3.97
C GLU A 110 -37.99 9.53 4.87
N ILE A 111 -36.76 9.55 4.36
CA ILE A 111 -35.62 10.14 5.08
C ILE A 111 -35.68 11.66 4.96
N ASN A 112 -36.05 12.30 6.06
CA ASN A 112 -36.26 13.74 6.12
C ASN A 112 -35.24 14.44 7.04
N VAL A 113 -34.82 15.63 6.64
CA VAL A 113 -34.01 16.55 7.47
C VAL A 113 -34.85 17.75 7.89
N GLY A 114 -34.78 18.14 9.16
CA GLY A 114 -35.59 19.21 9.74
C GLY A 114 -36.98 18.77 10.21
N SER A 115 -37.07 17.68 10.97
CA SER A 115 -38.35 17.12 11.46
C SER A 115 -38.99 17.86 12.65
N GLY A 116 -38.29 18.82 13.27
CA GLY A 116 -38.81 19.62 14.38
C GLY A 116 -38.02 20.91 14.62
N TYR A 117 -38.59 21.82 15.42
CA TYR A 117 -37.90 23.05 15.82
C TYR A 117 -36.78 22.71 16.82
N ALA A 118 -35.53 23.06 16.47
CA ALA A 118 -34.34 22.74 17.27
C ALA A 118 -34.16 21.24 17.60
N SER A 119 -34.73 20.33 16.81
CA SER A 119 -34.64 18.88 17.01
C SER A 119 -34.64 18.11 15.67
N GLN A 120 -34.23 16.84 15.72
CA GLN A 120 -34.22 15.95 14.56
C GLN A 120 -34.52 14.52 15.02
N ASN A 121 -35.57 13.91 14.48
CA ASN A 121 -35.85 12.48 14.64
C ASN A 121 -34.71 11.62 14.06
N SER A 122 -34.59 10.39 14.57
CA SER A 122 -33.69 9.39 14.02
C SER A 122 -33.89 9.24 12.50
N SER A 123 -32.78 9.09 11.76
CA SER A 123 -32.81 8.77 10.32
C SER A 123 -33.03 7.28 10.05
N THR A 124 -33.25 6.47 11.08
CA THR A 124 -33.70 5.08 10.93
C THR A 124 -35.21 5.07 10.80
N LEU A 125 -35.71 4.60 9.66
CA LEU A 125 -37.15 4.43 9.43
C LEU A 125 -37.66 3.25 10.26
N HIS A 126 -38.84 3.39 10.84
CA HIS A 126 -39.49 2.37 11.66
C HIS A 126 -40.88 2.05 11.11
N PHE A 127 -41.17 0.76 10.98
CA PHE A 127 -42.46 0.25 10.52
C PHE A 127 -42.99 -0.76 11.53
N GLY A 128 -44.16 -0.49 12.12
CA GLY A 128 -44.89 -1.47 12.92
C GLY A 128 -45.61 -2.47 12.02
N LEU A 129 -45.35 -3.76 12.20
CA LEU A 129 -45.93 -4.86 11.42
C LEU A 129 -47.08 -5.57 12.14
N GLY A 130 -47.44 -5.15 13.35
CA GLY A 130 -48.56 -5.75 14.10
C GLY A 130 -48.28 -7.20 14.46
N SER A 131 -49.16 -8.14 14.08
CA SER A 131 -48.97 -9.57 14.35
C SER A 131 -48.16 -10.32 13.29
N PHE A 132 -47.64 -9.63 12.26
CA PHE A 132 -46.93 -10.25 11.14
C PHE A 132 -45.42 -10.33 11.41
N THR A 133 -44.86 -11.53 11.28
CA THR A 133 -43.43 -11.81 11.53
C THR A 133 -42.51 -11.48 10.36
N GLN A 134 -43.06 -10.94 9.26
CA GLN A 134 -42.30 -10.52 8.08
C GLN A 134 -43.09 -9.51 7.25
N ALA A 135 -42.38 -8.71 6.47
CA ALA A 135 -42.93 -7.91 5.37
C ALA A 135 -42.85 -8.67 4.04
N ASP A 136 -43.89 -8.55 3.21
CA ASP A 136 -43.96 -9.17 1.90
C ASP A 136 -42.95 -8.53 0.93
N GLU A 137 -42.91 -7.19 0.91
CA GLU A 137 -41.98 -6.40 0.09
C GLU A 137 -41.49 -5.15 0.83
N VAL A 138 -40.21 -4.82 0.67
CA VAL A 138 -39.61 -3.52 1.03
C VAL A 138 -39.10 -2.88 -0.26
N ILE A 139 -39.69 -1.76 -0.65
CA ILE A 139 -39.38 -1.03 -1.87
C ILE A 139 -38.73 0.30 -1.49
N ILE A 140 -37.46 0.48 -1.86
CA ILE A 140 -36.71 1.70 -1.61
C ILE A 140 -36.60 2.47 -2.91
N ARG A 141 -37.10 3.70 -2.95
CA ARG A 141 -36.85 4.64 -4.04
C ARG A 141 -35.80 5.64 -3.57
N TRP A 142 -34.65 5.62 -4.22
CA TRP A 142 -33.50 6.45 -3.89
C TRP A 142 -33.66 7.89 -4.42
N PRO A 143 -32.95 8.87 -3.84
CA PRO A 143 -33.02 10.28 -4.26
C PRO A 143 -32.68 10.52 -5.74
N ASN A 144 -31.83 9.69 -6.33
CA ASN A 144 -31.50 9.75 -7.76
C ASN A 144 -32.60 9.18 -8.69
N GLY A 145 -33.70 8.66 -8.13
CA GLY A 145 -34.81 8.08 -8.88
C GLY A 145 -34.74 6.57 -9.10
N SER A 146 -33.62 5.91 -8.78
CA SER A 146 -33.52 4.45 -8.83
C SER A 146 -34.40 3.78 -7.78
N THR A 147 -34.72 2.50 -7.97
CA THR A 147 -35.59 1.73 -7.07
C THR A 147 -35.04 0.33 -6.83
N GLU A 148 -35.04 -0.10 -5.57
CA GLU A 148 -34.69 -1.45 -5.13
C GLU A 148 -35.86 -2.11 -4.41
N THR A 149 -35.98 -3.43 -4.54
CA THR A 149 -37.07 -4.19 -3.94
C THR A 149 -36.52 -5.46 -3.31
N TYR A 150 -36.83 -5.65 -2.04
CA TYR A 150 -36.51 -6.84 -1.25
C TYR A 150 -37.81 -7.55 -0.87
N THR A 151 -37.83 -8.87 -0.90
CA THR A 151 -39.03 -9.68 -0.61
C THR A 151 -38.82 -10.51 0.65
N ASN A 152 -39.92 -10.86 1.34
CA ASN A 152 -39.90 -11.72 2.53
C ASN A 152 -38.91 -11.25 3.63
N VAL A 153 -38.97 -9.96 3.98
CA VAL A 153 -38.04 -9.35 4.94
C VAL A 153 -38.53 -9.66 6.36
N ALA A 154 -37.71 -10.34 7.16
CA ALA A 154 -38.07 -10.74 8.51
C ALA A 154 -38.34 -9.54 9.41
N ALA A 155 -39.31 -9.68 10.31
CA ALA A 155 -39.57 -8.70 11.35
C ALA A 155 -38.53 -8.76 12.48
N ASP A 156 -38.71 -7.89 13.46
CA ASP A 156 -37.93 -7.76 14.70
C ASP A 156 -36.44 -7.55 14.45
N THR A 157 -36.13 -6.90 13.33
CA THR A 157 -34.77 -6.71 12.84
C THR A 157 -34.61 -5.30 12.31
N ARG A 158 -33.48 -4.67 12.65
CA ARG A 158 -33.00 -3.46 11.99
C ARG A 158 -32.09 -3.87 10.86
N TYR A 159 -32.38 -3.41 9.65
CA TYR A 159 -31.57 -3.63 8.47
C TYR A 159 -30.81 -2.36 8.06
N LEU A 160 -29.65 -2.57 7.45
CA LEU A 160 -28.91 -1.59 6.67
C LEU A 160 -29.17 -1.88 5.19
N ALA A 161 -29.75 -0.90 4.48
CA ALA A 161 -29.85 -0.94 3.03
C ALA A 161 -28.86 0.09 2.45
N ILE A 162 -27.92 -0.40 1.65
CA ILE A 162 -26.95 0.41 0.94
C ILE A 162 -27.37 0.43 -0.53
N GLU A 163 -27.41 1.61 -1.13
CA GLU A 163 -27.81 1.78 -2.53
C GLU A 163 -26.93 0.92 -3.45
N LYS A 164 -27.59 0.04 -4.22
CA LYS A 164 -27.06 -1.00 -5.11
C LYS A 164 -26.51 -2.25 -4.43
N GLU A 165 -26.84 -2.48 -3.17
CA GLU A 165 -26.43 -3.66 -2.42
C GLU A 165 -27.62 -4.50 -1.90
N SER A 166 -27.30 -5.72 -1.46
CA SER A 166 -28.25 -6.60 -0.78
C SER A 166 -28.60 -6.06 0.60
N LEU A 167 -29.87 -6.24 1.02
CA LEU A 167 -30.33 -5.87 2.35
C LEU A 167 -29.66 -6.75 3.42
N ALA A 168 -29.02 -6.14 4.43
CA ALA A 168 -28.29 -6.86 5.47
C ALA A 168 -28.71 -6.41 6.88
N PRO A 169 -28.64 -7.26 7.92
CA PRO A 169 -28.84 -6.82 9.30
C PRO A 169 -27.89 -5.67 9.67
N PHE A 170 -28.39 -4.69 10.39
CA PHE A 170 -27.65 -3.47 10.68
C PHE A 170 -26.44 -3.74 11.58
N GLN A 171 -25.27 -3.30 11.12
CA GLN A 171 -24.04 -3.23 11.92
C GLN A 171 -23.48 -1.81 11.85
N LYS A 172 -23.18 -1.24 13.03
CA LYS A 172 -22.67 0.14 13.14
C LYS A 172 -21.37 0.35 12.36
N ALA A 173 -20.48 -0.64 12.33
CA ALA A 173 -19.21 -0.57 11.59
C ALA A 173 -19.44 -0.38 10.08
N ASN A 174 -20.32 -1.19 9.49
CA ASN A 174 -20.62 -1.15 8.05
C ASN A 174 -21.23 0.20 7.66
N TYR A 175 -22.16 0.73 8.47
CA TYR A 175 -22.75 2.03 8.21
C TYR A 175 -21.72 3.19 8.27
N GLN A 176 -20.81 3.16 9.26
CA GLN A 176 -19.75 4.17 9.38
C GLN A 176 -18.73 4.10 8.23
N GLN A 177 -18.45 2.90 7.73
CA GLN A 177 -17.59 2.69 6.57
C GLN A 177 -18.16 3.37 5.32
N VAL A 178 -19.46 3.22 5.05
CA VAL A 178 -20.11 3.86 3.89
C VAL A 178 -20.12 5.39 4.02
N LEU A 179 -20.40 5.92 5.21
CA LEU A 179 -20.44 7.38 5.43
C LEU A 179 -19.06 8.05 5.29
N SER A 180 -17.98 7.34 5.58
CA SER A 180 -16.62 7.88 5.52
C SER A 180 -16.04 7.91 4.09
N HIS A 181 -16.47 7.04 3.17
CA HIS A 181 -15.84 6.90 1.85
C HIS A 181 -16.86 6.68 0.70
N PRO A 182 -17.32 7.73 -0.01
CA PRO A 182 -18.41 7.63 -1.01
C PRO A 182 -18.01 6.96 -2.33
N SER A 183 -16.75 6.53 -2.51
CA SER A 183 -16.27 5.92 -3.75
C SER A 183 -15.30 4.75 -3.54
N ALA A 184 -15.11 4.30 -2.28
CA ALA A 184 -14.14 3.26 -1.93
C ALA A 184 -14.76 1.86 -1.77
N LEU A 185 -16.00 1.64 -2.24
CA LEU A 185 -16.65 0.32 -2.15
C LEU A 185 -16.82 -0.42 -3.47
N LEU A 186 -16.18 0.05 -4.55
CA LEU A 186 -15.80 -0.85 -5.65
C LEU A 186 -14.49 -1.58 -5.35
N GLU A 187 -14.23 -1.87 -4.09
CA GLU A 187 -13.00 -2.51 -3.63
C GLU A 187 -13.38 -3.60 -2.65
N LYS A 188 -13.61 -4.79 -3.23
CA LYS A 188 -13.72 -6.04 -2.48
C LYS A 188 -12.56 -6.09 -1.51
N THR A 189 -12.89 -6.03 -0.23
CA THR A 189 -11.90 -5.95 0.82
C THR A 189 -11.21 -7.32 0.85
N PRO A 190 -9.89 -7.43 0.63
CA PRO A 190 -9.18 -8.63 1.03
C PRO A 190 -9.48 -8.87 2.52
N PRO A 191 -9.46 -10.12 3.01
CA PRO A 191 -9.73 -10.41 4.40
C PRO A 191 -8.95 -9.46 5.30
N ALA A 192 -9.62 -8.86 6.28
CA ALA A 192 -8.96 -8.07 7.31
C ALA A 192 -7.72 -8.84 7.81
N PRO A 193 -6.60 -8.16 8.11
CA PRO A 193 -5.49 -8.82 8.80
C PRO A 193 -6.09 -9.56 10.00
N GLN A 194 -5.83 -10.87 10.05
CA GLN A 194 -6.33 -11.73 11.11
C GLN A 194 -6.19 -10.99 12.44
N ASN A 195 -7.30 -10.86 13.17
CA ASN A 195 -7.33 -10.28 14.52
C ASN A 195 -6.09 -10.73 15.28
N TYR A 196 -5.07 -9.89 15.40
CA TYR A 196 -3.87 -10.29 16.10
C TYR A 196 -4.26 -10.40 17.56
N ASN A 197 -4.08 -11.59 18.13
CA ASN A 197 -4.39 -11.78 19.52
C ASN A 197 -3.31 -11.08 20.35
N VAL A 198 -3.71 -10.00 21.03
CA VAL A 198 -2.84 -9.16 21.88
C VAL A 198 -2.12 -10.01 22.94
N GLN A 199 -2.60 -11.21 23.26
CA GLN A 199 -2.01 -12.10 24.25
C GLN A 199 -0.84 -12.96 23.74
N TYR A 200 -0.74 -13.26 22.43
CA TYR A 200 0.22 -14.26 21.91
C TYR A 200 1.38 -13.70 21.06
N HIS A 201 1.26 -12.47 20.56
CA HIS A 201 2.29 -11.85 19.71
C HIS A 201 3.31 -11.02 20.52
N SER A 202 4.56 -11.04 20.09
CA SER A 202 5.63 -10.21 20.67
C SER A 202 5.36 -8.72 20.49
N ALA A 203 6.06 -7.86 21.23
CA ALA A 203 5.97 -6.41 21.03
C ALA A 203 6.35 -6.02 19.59
N ALA A 204 7.42 -6.60 19.03
CA ALA A 204 7.84 -6.33 17.66
C ALA A 204 6.76 -6.71 16.63
N ARG A 205 6.15 -7.90 16.77
CA ARG A 205 5.08 -8.38 15.89
C ARG A 205 3.85 -7.48 15.92
N LYS A 206 3.44 -6.99 17.10
CA LYS A 206 2.31 -6.06 17.26
C LYS A 206 2.57 -4.72 16.57
N TRP A 207 3.76 -4.14 16.76
CA TRP A 207 4.10 -2.88 16.11
C TRP A 207 4.30 -3.03 14.60
N ASN A 208 4.73 -4.21 14.13
CA ASN A 208 4.80 -4.48 12.70
C ASN A 208 3.41 -4.47 12.05
N GLU A 209 2.36 -5.01 12.69
CA GLU A 209 0.97 -4.87 12.18
C GLU A 209 0.55 -3.40 12.08
N VAL A 210 0.84 -2.59 13.11
CA VAL A 210 0.53 -1.15 13.09
C VAL A 210 1.28 -0.44 11.97
N LEU A 211 2.54 -0.80 11.73
CA LEU A 211 3.32 -0.27 10.61
C LEU A 211 2.75 -0.69 9.25
N ILE A 212 2.43 -1.97 9.05
CA ILE A 212 1.81 -2.46 7.80
C ILE A 212 0.48 -1.74 7.57
N ASN A 213 -0.35 -1.57 8.60
CA ASN A 213 -1.60 -0.82 8.47
C ASN A 213 -1.35 0.66 8.11
N ALA A 214 -0.36 1.30 8.74
CA ALA A 214 0.00 2.68 8.41
C ALA A 214 0.48 2.82 6.95
N ILE A 215 1.19 1.81 6.42
CA ILE A 215 1.58 1.75 5.00
C ILE A 215 0.35 1.67 4.08
N ARG A 216 -0.63 0.82 4.41
CA ARG A 216 -1.90 0.69 3.65
C ARG A 216 -2.70 1.99 3.60
N LEU A 217 -2.49 2.86 4.59
CA LEU A 217 -3.15 4.16 4.73
C LEU A 217 -2.30 5.33 4.19
N ASP A 218 -1.10 5.07 3.66
CA ASP A 218 -0.20 6.08 3.10
C ASP A 218 -0.28 6.16 1.57
N PHE A 219 0.40 7.12 0.96
CA PHE A 219 0.61 7.10 -0.49
C PHE A 219 1.38 5.84 -0.90
N ALA A 220 1.08 5.27 -2.08
CA ALA A 220 1.80 4.10 -2.57
C ALA A 220 3.26 4.44 -2.97
N ARG A 221 4.20 4.33 -2.02
CA ARG A 221 5.60 4.75 -2.16
C ARG A 221 6.57 3.64 -1.76
N PRO A 222 6.79 2.63 -2.63
CA PRO A 222 7.54 1.42 -2.28
C PRO A 222 8.97 1.70 -1.76
N THR A 223 9.66 2.72 -2.28
CA THR A 223 10.99 3.13 -1.79
C THR A 223 10.95 3.63 -0.34
N VAL A 224 10.02 4.53 -0.04
CA VAL A 224 9.81 5.09 1.30
C VAL A 224 9.34 3.99 2.26
N HIS A 225 8.45 3.10 1.82
CA HIS A 225 7.94 2.00 2.65
C HIS A 225 9.01 0.97 2.98
N ALA A 226 9.85 0.56 2.02
CA ALA A 226 10.98 -0.33 2.26
C ALA A 226 11.94 0.26 3.31
N ARG A 227 12.25 1.55 3.20
CA ARG A 227 13.08 2.28 4.17
C ARG A 227 12.42 2.37 5.55
N ASN A 228 11.11 2.65 5.62
CA ASN A 228 10.38 2.72 6.88
C ASN A 228 10.33 1.35 7.57
N LEU A 229 10.14 0.26 6.82
CA LEU A 229 10.23 -1.12 7.31
C LEU A 229 11.63 -1.41 7.86
N PHE A 230 12.69 -1.04 7.15
CA PHE A 230 14.06 -1.22 7.64
C PHE A 230 14.37 -0.41 8.90
N HIS A 231 14.05 0.88 8.94
CA HIS A 231 14.29 1.71 10.13
C HIS A 231 13.48 1.23 11.34
N PHE A 232 12.25 0.75 11.12
CA PHE A 232 11.49 0.07 12.16
C PHE A 232 12.20 -1.21 12.64
N SER A 233 12.68 -2.05 11.73
CA SER A 233 13.41 -3.26 12.06
C SER A 233 14.67 -2.96 12.88
N VAL A 234 15.42 -1.92 12.54
CA VAL A 234 16.57 -1.45 13.32
C VAL A 234 16.13 -0.98 14.71
N ALA A 235 15.05 -0.20 14.80
CA ALA A 235 14.55 0.32 16.07
C ALA A 235 14.22 -0.81 17.06
N VAL A 236 13.49 -1.83 16.60
CA VAL A 236 13.10 -2.96 17.45
C VAL A 236 14.26 -3.91 17.74
N TYR A 237 15.17 -4.08 16.78
CA TYR A 237 16.37 -4.90 16.96
C TYR A 237 17.36 -4.29 17.94
N ASP A 238 17.70 -3.00 17.79
CA ASP A 238 18.64 -2.32 18.70
C ASP A 238 18.09 -2.24 20.12
N ALA A 239 16.78 -2.01 20.28
CA ALA A 239 16.12 -2.06 21.59
C ALA A 239 16.19 -3.44 22.25
N TRP A 240 16.18 -4.52 21.46
CA TRP A 240 16.37 -5.89 21.96
C TRP A 240 17.84 -6.23 22.25
N ALA A 241 18.73 -5.84 21.33
CA ALA A 241 20.16 -6.12 21.35
C ALA A 241 20.88 -5.39 22.49
N ALA A 242 20.40 -4.20 22.88
CA ALA A 242 20.95 -3.42 23.99
C ALA A 242 20.96 -4.17 25.34
N TYR A 243 20.13 -5.22 25.50
CA TYR A 243 20.01 -6.01 26.73
C TYR A 243 20.64 -7.42 26.61
N THR A 244 21.47 -7.69 25.61
CA THR A 244 22.16 -8.98 25.47
C THR A 244 23.62 -8.79 25.06
N ASP A 245 24.47 -9.69 25.52
CA ASP A 245 25.88 -9.77 25.14
C ASP A 245 26.10 -10.73 23.96
N GLN A 246 25.04 -11.36 23.42
CA GLN A 246 25.12 -12.30 22.30
C GLN A 246 24.90 -11.64 20.94
N ALA A 247 24.42 -10.39 20.92
CA ALA A 247 24.10 -9.65 19.70
C ALA A 247 24.60 -8.21 19.80
N THR A 248 24.93 -7.63 18.65
CA THR A 248 25.46 -6.27 18.54
C THR A 248 24.38 -5.39 17.91
N PRO A 249 24.09 -4.20 18.47
CA PRO A 249 23.21 -3.22 17.83
C PRO A 249 23.75 -2.75 16.48
N PHE A 250 22.84 -2.37 15.58
CA PHE A 250 23.17 -1.78 14.29
C PHE A 250 23.61 -0.32 14.41
N LEU A 251 22.86 0.49 15.15
CA LEU A 251 23.07 1.92 15.25
C LEU A 251 23.80 2.31 16.54
N LEU A 252 23.41 1.72 17.68
CA LEU A 252 23.94 2.10 19.00
C LEU A 252 25.44 1.79 19.14
N ASN A 253 26.23 2.80 19.51
CA ASN A 253 27.69 2.78 19.59
C ASN A 253 28.37 2.41 18.27
N LYS A 254 27.74 2.75 17.14
CA LYS A 254 28.24 2.48 15.79
C LYS A 254 28.22 3.75 14.94
N SER A 255 29.11 3.78 13.94
CA SER A 255 29.11 4.78 12.88
C SER A 255 28.54 4.16 11.60
N VAL A 256 27.39 4.65 11.16
CA VAL A 256 26.70 4.19 9.94
C VAL A 256 26.74 5.31 8.92
N ASN A 257 27.47 5.10 7.83
CA ASN A 257 27.72 6.12 6.79
C ASN A 257 28.13 7.50 7.37
N GLY A 258 29.02 7.48 8.35
CA GLY A 258 29.53 8.70 8.98
C GLY A 258 28.56 9.35 9.98
N PHE A 259 27.40 8.75 10.29
CA PHE A 259 26.53 9.12 11.41
C PHE A 259 26.82 8.24 12.64
N PHE A 260 27.14 8.85 13.78
CA PHE A 260 27.57 8.14 14.98
C PHE A 260 26.53 8.28 16.07
N THR A 261 26.13 7.17 16.67
CA THR A 261 25.18 7.17 17.77
C THR A 261 25.89 6.75 19.07
N PRO A 262 26.20 7.70 19.97
CA PRO A 262 26.78 7.37 21.26
C PRO A 262 25.88 6.41 22.04
N PHE A 263 26.48 5.40 22.67
CA PHE A 263 25.74 4.51 23.57
C PHE A 263 26.70 3.86 24.56
N ASN A 264 26.43 4.02 25.84
CA ASN A 264 27.31 3.59 26.93
C ASN A 264 26.83 2.29 27.60
N GLY A 265 25.91 1.57 26.95
CA GLY A 265 25.19 0.45 27.56
C GLY A 265 24.01 0.91 28.42
N VAL A 266 23.24 -0.07 28.87
CA VAL A 266 22.15 0.08 29.84
C VAL A 266 22.43 -0.74 31.08
N THR A 267 21.92 -0.29 32.23
CA THR A 267 21.96 -1.10 33.45
C THR A 267 21.12 -2.36 33.27
N ALA A 268 21.64 -3.50 33.72
CA ALA A 268 20.93 -4.77 33.67
C ALA A 268 19.59 -4.67 34.44
N PRO A 269 18.43 -4.80 33.77
CA PRO A 269 17.13 -4.70 34.42
C PRO A 269 16.81 -5.99 35.18
N ARG A 270 15.91 -5.90 36.19
CA ARG A 270 15.42 -7.08 36.92
C ARG A 270 14.60 -8.02 36.03
N ASP A 271 13.83 -7.46 35.10
CA ASP A 271 13.07 -8.18 34.10
C ASP A 271 13.46 -7.66 32.70
N VAL A 272 14.33 -8.43 32.03
CA VAL A 272 14.82 -8.11 30.69
C VAL A 272 13.70 -8.20 29.65
N VAL A 273 12.74 -9.10 29.83
CA VAL A 273 11.64 -9.27 28.86
C VAL A 273 10.73 -8.05 28.90
N SER A 274 10.32 -7.61 30.09
CA SER A 274 9.54 -6.38 30.25
C SER A 274 10.30 -5.16 29.75
N ALA A 275 11.59 -5.04 30.07
CA ALA A 275 12.41 -3.91 29.62
C ALA A 275 12.51 -3.85 28.08
N ARG A 276 12.73 -4.98 27.41
CA ARG A 276 12.74 -5.05 25.94
C ARG A 276 11.41 -4.65 25.34
N ASN A 277 10.29 -5.17 25.87
CA ASN A 277 8.95 -4.84 25.37
C ASN A 277 8.64 -3.35 25.49
N GLU A 278 9.04 -2.72 26.59
CA GLU A 278 8.88 -1.28 26.82
C GLU A 278 9.76 -0.46 25.87
N ALA A 279 11.08 -0.74 25.80
CA ALA A 279 12.00 -0.03 24.93
C ALA A 279 11.60 -0.13 23.44
N ILE A 280 11.22 -1.33 22.98
CA ILE A 280 10.70 -1.56 21.62
C ILE A 280 9.46 -0.72 21.35
N SER A 281 8.53 -0.66 22.30
CA SER A 281 7.27 0.04 22.10
C SER A 281 7.45 1.54 22.03
N TYR A 282 8.29 2.13 22.89
CA TYR A 282 8.64 3.55 22.80
C TYR A 282 9.40 3.85 21.51
N ALA A 283 10.35 3.00 21.11
CA ALA A 283 11.09 3.20 19.86
C ALA A 283 10.17 3.17 18.63
N ALA A 284 9.32 2.14 18.51
CA ALA A 284 8.38 2.00 17.42
C ALA A 284 7.35 3.14 17.40
N PHE A 285 6.72 3.45 18.53
CA PHE A 285 5.71 4.51 18.62
C PHE A 285 6.23 5.86 18.15
N ARG A 286 7.39 6.29 18.66
CA ARG A 286 7.98 7.59 18.29
C ARG A 286 8.41 7.64 16.83
N LEU A 287 9.03 6.57 16.33
CA LEU A 287 9.45 6.49 14.94
C LEU A 287 8.25 6.52 13.99
N LEU A 288 7.23 5.70 14.23
CA LEU A 288 6.06 5.59 13.35
C LEU A 288 5.24 6.88 13.33
N LEU A 289 5.02 7.52 14.49
CA LEU A 289 4.39 8.84 14.54
C LEU A 289 5.14 9.86 13.69
N HIS A 290 6.48 9.85 13.72
CA HIS A 290 7.28 10.74 12.88
C HIS A 290 7.10 10.43 11.38
N ARG A 291 7.19 9.16 10.98
CA ARG A 291 7.16 8.74 9.56
C ARG A 291 5.81 9.01 8.89
N PHE A 292 4.72 8.76 9.62
CA PHE A 292 3.37 8.82 9.05
C PHE A 292 2.61 10.09 9.39
N LYS A 293 3.22 11.08 10.07
CA LYS A 293 2.54 12.36 10.40
C LYS A 293 1.95 13.10 9.19
N ASN A 294 2.58 12.94 8.02
CA ASN A 294 2.20 13.60 6.76
C ASN A 294 1.53 12.63 5.78
N SER A 295 1.20 11.41 6.22
CA SER A 295 0.44 10.45 5.41
C SER A 295 -1.00 10.93 5.21
N PRO A 296 -1.63 10.68 4.04
CA PRO A 296 -3.04 10.98 3.82
C PRO A 296 -3.95 10.30 4.86
N GLY A 297 -3.56 9.12 5.36
CA GLY A 297 -4.28 8.39 6.40
C GLY A 297 -3.83 8.67 7.84
N ALA A 298 -3.04 9.72 8.09
CA ALA A 298 -2.52 10.05 9.42
C ALA A 298 -3.61 10.18 10.50
N ALA A 299 -4.79 10.68 10.13
CA ALA A 299 -5.94 10.82 11.04
C ALA A 299 -6.51 9.46 11.53
N THR A 300 -6.17 8.36 10.86
CA THR A 300 -6.55 6.99 11.24
C THR A 300 -5.37 6.26 11.86
N SER A 301 -4.20 6.31 11.22
CA SER A 301 -3.02 5.56 11.68
C SER A 301 -2.44 6.09 12.99
N THR A 302 -2.55 7.40 13.27
CA THR A 302 -2.09 7.98 14.54
C THR A 302 -2.90 7.45 15.74
N PRO A 303 -4.26 7.50 15.73
CA PRO A 303 -5.07 6.85 16.75
C PRO A 303 -4.76 5.37 16.96
N ASP A 304 -4.49 4.60 15.90
CA ASP A 304 -4.14 3.17 16.01
C ASP A 304 -2.82 2.97 16.78
N MET A 305 -1.80 3.77 16.47
CA MET A 305 -0.52 3.77 17.19
C MET A 305 -0.72 4.11 18.67
N GLN A 306 -1.52 5.13 18.98
CA GLN A 306 -1.84 5.54 20.35
C GLN A 306 -2.68 4.50 21.10
N LEU A 307 -3.59 3.82 20.40
CA LEU A 307 -4.40 2.76 20.96
C LEU A 307 -3.52 1.59 21.42
N LEU A 308 -2.65 1.08 20.55
CA LEU A 308 -1.72 0.00 20.93
C LEU A 308 -0.81 0.45 22.08
N PHE A 309 -0.26 1.67 22.02
CA PHE A 309 0.61 2.19 23.07
C PHE A 309 -0.06 2.22 24.45
N ARG A 310 -1.32 2.69 24.51
CA ARG A 310 -2.12 2.70 25.75
C ARG A 310 -2.56 1.31 26.21
N GLN A 311 -2.91 0.42 25.28
CA GLN A 311 -3.25 -0.98 25.62
C GLN A 311 -2.07 -1.73 26.24
N LEU A 312 -0.84 -1.38 25.86
CA LEU A 312 0.37 -1.92 26.48
C LEU A 312 0.71 -1.27 27.83
N GLY A 313 -0.06 -0.26 28.27
CA GLY A 313 0.10 0.39 29.58
C GLY A 313 1.17 1.48 29.63
N TYR A 314 1.59 2.03 28.50
CA TYR A 314 2.65 3.04 28.42
C TYR A 314 2.13 4.47 28.34
N GLU A 315 2.96 5.44 28.78
CA GLU A 315 2.59 6.84 28.92
C GLU A 315 3.14 7.69 27.76
N GLU A 316 2.25 8.18 26.89
CA GLU A 316 2.64 8.99 25.72
C GLU A 316 3.42 10.27 26.09
N ALA A 317 3.19 10.81 27.30
CA ALA A 317 3.84 12.02 27.80
C ALA A 317 5.31 11.80 28.23
N TYR A 318 5.74 10.55 28.42
CA TYR A 318 7.12 10.26 28.79
C TYR A 318 8.04 10.30 27.55
N THR A 319 8.75 11.41 27.37
CA THR A 319 9.59 11.68 26.20
C THR A 319 11.09 11.74 26.49
N SER A 320 11.51 11.49 27.74
CA SER A 320 12.93 11.51 28.11
C SER A 320 13.73 10.55 27.24
N THR A 321 14.93 10.96 26.83
CA THR A 321 15.90 10.15 26.10
C THR A 321 17.13 9.81 26.95
N ASP A 322 17.11 10.19 28.24
CA ASP A 322 18.14 9.86 29.21
C ASP A 322 18.03 8.38 29.63
N TYR A 323 18.58 7.50 28.80
CA TYR A 323 18.65 6.06 29.08
C TYR A 323 19.61 5.73 30.22
N ALA A 324 20.51 6.64 30.63
CA ALA A 324 21.38 6.44 31.78
C ALA A 324 20.60 6.43 33.10
N SER A 325 19.37 6.95 33.12
CA SER A 325 18.42 6.78 34.21
C SER A 325 18.02 5.31 34.47
N GLY A 326 18.35 4.39 33.56
CA GLY A 326 18.00 2.97 33.64
C GLY A 326 16.57 2.64 33.19
N LYS A 327 15.79 3.64 32.72
CA LYS A 327 14.42 3.44 32.25
C LYS A 327 14.38 2.92 30.80
N PRO A 328 13.77 1.76 30.51
CA PRO A 328 13.68 1.23 29.15
C PRO A 328 12.91 2.13 28.17
N ALA A 329 11.87 2.83 28.65
CA ALA A 329 11.17 3.85 27.89
C ALA A 329 12.12 4.95 27.35
N ALA A 330 13.11 5.36 28.15
CA ALA A 330 14.07 6.38 27.75
C ALA A 330 15.04 5.88 26.69
N LEU A 331 15.46 4.60 26.78
CA LEU A 331 16.21 3.93 25.71
C LEU A 331 15.40 3.90 24.41
N GLY A 332 14.12 3.51 24.48
CA GLY A 332 13.25 3.48 23.30
C GLY A 332 13.10 4.85 22.62
N ASN A 333 12.83 5.90 23.40
CA ASN A 333 12.79 7.28 22.90
C ASN A 333 14.14 7.68 22.27
N TYR A 334 15.27 7.35 22.90
CA TYR A 334 16.60 7.66 22.38
C TYR A 334 16.88 6.98 21.04
N ILE A 335 16.57 5.69 20.91
CA ILE A 335 16.71 4.94 19.65
C ILE A 335 15.88 5.59 18.53
N ALA A 336 14.61 5.91 18.81
CA ALA A 336 13.75 6.57 17.83
C ALA A 336 14.30 7.94 17.42
N GLN A 337 14.74 8.75 18.38
CA GLN A 337 15.36 10.04 18.11
C GLN A 337 16.55 9.88 17.15
N LYS A 338 17.46 8.96 17.44
CA LYS A 338 18.68 8.76 16.65
C LYS A 338 18.40 8.20 15.25
N LEU A 339 17.40 7.34 15.11
CA LEU A 339 16.95 6.87 13.78
C LEU A 339 16.24 7.95 12.95
N ILE A 340 15.52 8.87 13.60
CA ILE A 340 14.94 10.03 12.93
C ILE A 340 16.06 10.96 12.45
N GLU A 341 17.03 11.28 13.31
CA GLU A 341 18.20 12.12 12.97
C GLU A 341 19.05 11.50 11.85
N PHE A 342 19.27 10.18 11.88
CA PHE A 342 19.92 9.44 10.81
C PHE A 342 19.13 9.55 9.50
N GLY A 343 17.82 9.32 9.57
CA GLY A 343 16.96 9.33 8.40
C GLY A 343 16.87 10.69 7.69
N LEU A 344 17.06 11.79 8.41
CA LEU A 344 17.03 13.12 7.81
C LEU A 344 18.28 13.44 6.97
N GLN A 345 19.31 12.61 7.00
CA GLN A 345 20.58 12.81 6.28
C GLN A 345 21.08 11.56 5.53
N ASP A 346 20.26 10.52 5.42
CA ASP A 346 20.61 9.26 4.76
C ASP A 346 20.47 9.30 3.23
N GLY A 347 20.24 10.48 2.64
CA GLY A 347 20.06 10.66 1.20
C GLY A 347 18.61 10.55 0.70
N ALA A 348 17.64 10.21 1.56
CA ALA A 348 16.24 10.04 1.13
C ALA A 348 15.48 11.35 0.83
N ASN A 349 16.06 12.52 1.14
CA ASN A 349 15.41 13.82 1.03
C ASN A 349 14.07 13.89 1.82
N GLU A 350 14.03 13.30 3.02
CA GLU A 350 12.81 13.24 3.83
C GLU A 350 12.27 14.60 4.23
N SER A 351 13.14 15.55 4.59
CA SER A 351 12.74 16.93 4.91
C SER A 351 12.12 17.66 3.71
N GLY A 352 12.53 17.33 2.50
CA GLY A 352 11.94 17.78 1.24
C GLY A 352 10.75 16.95 0.77
N GLY A 353 10.19 16.07 1.63
CA GLY A 353 9.04 15.24 1.30
C GLY A 353 9.33 14.16 0.27
N TYR A 354 10.58 13.69 0.19
CA TYR A 354 11.05 12.71 -0.79
C TYR A 354 10.92 13.17 -2.26
N ALA A 355 10.82 14.48 -2.48
CA ALA A 355 10.70 15.05 -3.80
C ALA A 355 11.97 14.82 -4.63
N ASN A 356 11.79 14.72 -5.95
CA ASN A 356 12.89 14.59 -6.90
C ASN A 356 13.79 15.81 -6.81
N LEU A 357 15.10 15.59 -6.88
CA LEU A 357 16.07 16.66 -6.74
C LEU A 357 16.44 17.28 -8.09
N PHE A 358 16.53 16.45 -9.14
CA PHE A 358 16.99 16.94 -10.45
C PHE A 358 16.45 16.15 -11.65
N TYR A 359 15.87 14.96 -11.46
CA TYR A 359 15.34 14.19 -12.58
C TYR A 359 14.24 14.97 -13.33
N GLN A 360 14.31 14.93 -14.65
CA GLN A 360 13.28 15.42 -15.56
C GLN A 360 13.07 14.41 -16.70
N PRO A 361 11.82 14.06 -17.05
CA PRO A 361 11.55 13.21 -18.20
C PRO A 361 11.89 13.96 -19.49
N ILE A 362 12.41 13.24 -20.49
CA ILE A 362 12.70 13.83 -21.80
C ILE A 362 11.54 13.70 -22.79
N ASN A 363 10.64 12.75 -22.56
CA ASN A 363 9.48 12.53 -23.39
C ASN A 363 8.30 13.38 -22.90
N ASP A 364 7.54 13.90 -23.86
CA ASP A 364 6.25 14.54 -23.59
C ASP A 364 5.26 13.56 -22.97
N LEU A 365 4.33 14.10 -22.18
CA LEU A 365 3.29 13.29 -21.54
C LEU A 365 2.45 12.50 -22.56
N LEU A 366 2.12 11.25 -22.20
CA LEU A 366 1.16 10.43 -22.94
C LEU A 366 -0.23 10.64 -22.34
N ARG A 367 -1.12 11.26 -23.12
CA ARG A 367 -2.55 11.30 -22.81
C ARG A 367 -3.19 9.96 -23.10
N THR A 368 -3.64 9.25 -22.07
CA THR A 368 -4.18 7.89 -22.24
C THR A 368 -5.52 7.86 -22.98
N ASP A 369 -6.23 8.99 -23.02
CA ASP A 369 -7.50 9.21 -23.74
C ASP A 369 -7.33 9.48 -25.25
N LEU A 370 -6.10 9.61 -25.74
CA LEU A 370 -5.79 9.82 -27.16
C LEU A 370 -5.07 8.61 -27.76
N PRO A 371 -5.24 8.35 -29.07
CA PRO A 371 -4.51 7.29 -29.76
C PRO A 371 -3.02 7.62 -29.90
N GLY A 372 -2.22 6.57 -30.00
CA GLY A 372 -0.80 6.60 -30.37
C GLY A 372 0.13 6.96 -29.22
N SER A 373 1.42 7.03 -29.53
CA SER A 373 2.52 7.37 -28.61
C SER A 373 2.70 8.88 -28.40
N GLN A 374 2.04 9.69 -29.23
CA GLN A 374 2.11 11.15 -29.22
C GLN A 374 3.56 11.63 -29.47
N ASN A 375 3.93 12.85 -29.07
CA ASN A 375 5.22 13.47 -29.35
C ASN A 375 6.40 12.82 -28.59
N MET A 376 6.57 11.50 -28.68
CA MET A 376 7.64 10.76 -28.06
C MET A 376 8.99 11.09 -28.73
N VAL A 377 9.91 11.63 -27.94
CA VAL A 377 11.25 12.06 -28.39
C VAL A 377 12.19 10.86 -28.49
N ASP A 378 12.16 9.96 -27.50
CA ASP A 378 12.99 8.76 -27.44
C ASP A 378 12.18 7.55 -26.96
N CYS A 379 12.04 6.56 -27.86
CA CYS A 379 11.29 5.32 -27.61
C CYS A 379 11.93 4.36 -26.60
N ASN A 380 13.17 4.62 -26.18
CA ASN A 380 13.86 3.83 -25.16
C ASN A 380 13.72 4.44 -23.76
N ARG A 381 13.13 5.63 -23.65
CA ARG A 381 13.05 6.42 -22.43
C ARG A 381 11.64 6.46 -21.86
N TRP A 382 11.52 6.61 -20.55
CA TRP A 382 10.23 6.66 -19.88
C TRP A 382 9.40 7.84 -20.36
N GLN A 383 8.09 7.63 -20.43
CA GLN A 383 7.13 8.64 -20.83
C GLN A 383 6.12 8.81 -19.69
N PRO A 384 5.99 10.02 -19.11
CA PRO A 384 5.02 10.26 -18.05
C PRO A 384 3.60 10.16 -18.61
N LEU A 385 2.65 9.66 -17.82
CA LEU A 385 1.26 9.56 -18.23
C LEU A 385 0.43 10.75 -17.72
N LYS A 386 -0.51 11.21 -18.55
CA LYS A 386 -1.60 12.09 -18.12
C LYS A 386 -2.91 11.31 -18.14
N LEU A 387 -3.51 11.17 -16.96
CA LEU A 387 -4.77 10.46 -16.72
C LEU A 387 -5.91 11.44 -16.48
N GLN A 388 -7.16 11.00 -16.57
CA GLN A 388 -8.31 11.81 -16.18
C GLN A 388 -8.35 12.05 -14.67
N VAL A 389 -8.04 10.99 -13.92
CA VAL A 389 -7.81 11.00 -12.47
C VAL A 389 -6.67 10.01 -12.20
N PHE A 390 -5.78 10.32 -11.27
CA PHE A 390 -4.82 9.35 -10.76
C PHE A 390 -5.21 8.98 -9.33
N ILE A 391 -5.39 7.69 -9.11
CA ILE A 391 -5.63 7.09 -7.80
C ILE A 391 -4.51 6.08 -7.62
N ASP A 392 -3.69 6.27 -6.60
CA ASP A 392 -2.61 5.32 -6.34
C ASP A 392 -3.12 3.96 -5.84
N GLN A 393 -2.21 3.00 -5.67
CA GLN A 393 -2.54 1.64 -5.23
C GLN A 393 -3.09 1.57 -3.79
N ASN A 394 -3.13 2.68 -3.06
CA ASN A 394 -3.74 2.79 -1.73
C ASN A 394 -5.06 3.57 -1.73
N GLY A 395 -5.62 3.85 -2.91
CA GLY A 395 -6.88 4.57 -3.04
C GLY A 395 -6.74 6.10 -2.88
N ASN A 396 -5.52 6.65 -2.83
CA ASN A 396 -5.33 8.09 -2.67
C ASN A 396 -5.42 8.81 -4.01
N VAL A 397 -6.36 9.76 -4.10
CA VAL A 397 -6.48 10.66 -5.25
C VAL A 397 -5.33 11.67 -5.23
N GLN A 398 -4.59 11.79 -6.35
CA GLN A 398 -3.55 12.81 -6.54
C GLN A 398 -3.77 13.60 -7.84
N GLY A 399 -2.77 14.39 -8.24
CA GLY A 399 -2.80 15.10 -9.53
C GLY A 399 -2.83 14.15 -10.73
N THR A 400 -3.28 14.64 -11.89
CA THR A 400 -3.49 13.84 -13.12
C THR A 400 -2.22 13.35 -13.81
N THR A 401 -1.07 13.89 -13.42
CA THR A 401 0.25 13.59 -14.01
C THR A 401 1.24 13.39 -12.86
N PRO A 402 1.22 12.21 -12.21
CA PRO A 402 2.13 11.93 -11.10
C PRO A 402 3.60 12.03 -11.58
N PRO A 403 4.49 12.65 -10.79
CA PRO A 403 5.91 12.73 -11.12
C PRO A 403 6.58 11.36 -10.99
N PHE A 404 7.78 11.21 -11.54
CA PHE A 404 8.60 10.01 -11.31
C PHE A 404 8.82 9.85 -9.80
N LEU A 405 8.44 8.71 -9.22
CA LEU A 405 8.66 8.44 -7.81
C LEU A 405 10.12 8.04 -7.52
N SER A 406 10.86 8.91 -6.81
CA SER A 406 12.20 8.64 -6.25
C SER A 406 13.29 8.20 -7.26
N PRO A 407 13.48 8.85 -8.42
CA PRO A 407 14.48 8.43 -9.41
C PRO A 407 15.93 8.50 -8.88
N GLU A 408 16.21 9.31 -7.86
CA GLU A 408 17.55 9.44 -7.29
C GLU A 408 17.82 8.50 -6.09
N TRP A 409 16.93 7.53 -5.80
CA TRP A 409 16.97 6.73 -4.57
C TRP A 409 18.23 5.86 -4.40
N GLY A 410 18.98 5.62 -5.47
CA GLY A 410 20.27 4.92 -5.40
C GLY A 410 21.32 5.64 -4.53
N GLY A 411 21.11 6.92 -4.21
CA GLY A 411 21.95 7.69 -3.30
C GLY A 411 21.63 7.50 -1.81
N VAL A 412 20.60 6.72 -1.46
CA VAL A 412 20.24 6.44 -0.07
C VAL A 412 21.23 5.47 0.57
N VAL A 413 21.53 5.65 1.87
CA VAL A 413 22.47 4.80 2.61
C VAL A 413 21.98 3.34 2.66
N PRO A 414 22.77 2.36 2.18
CA PRO A 414 22.37 0.95 2.19
C PRO A 414 22.63 0.25 3.53
N PHE A 415 22.03 -0.92 3.68
CA PHE A 415 22.27 -1.85 4.78
C PHE A 415 23.48 -2.75 4.49
N ALA A 416 23.44 -3.52 3.40
CA ALA A 416 24.42 -4.55 3.07
C ALA A 416 25.09 -4.39 1.70
N LEU A 417 24.61 -3.48 0.84
CA LEU A 417 25.25 -3.20 -0.46
C LEU A 417 26.70 -2.73 -0.29
N LYS A 418 27.61 -3.34 -1.05
CA LYS A 418 29.06 -3.11 -0.91
C LYS A 418 29.52 -2.03 -1.87
N SER A 419 30.64 -1.37 -1.54
CA SER A 419 31.28 -0.41 -2.43
C SER A 419 31.80 -1.04 -3.73
N THR A 420 32.05 -2.36 -3.75
CA THR A 420 32.45 -3.10 -4.95
C THR A 420 31.36 -3.21 -5.98
N ASP A 421 30.10 -3.16 -5.53
CA ASP A 421 28.92 -3.28 -6.40
C ASP A 421 28.43 -1.90 -6.87
N LYS A 422 29.01 -0.83 -6.30
CA LYS A 422 28.65 0.57 -6.55
C LYS A 422 29.30 1.09 -7.82
N LYS A 423 28.49 1.73 -8.68
CA LYS A 423 28.94 2.59 -9.78
C LYS A 423 28.29 3.95 -9.65
N VAL A 424 29.03 5.01 -9.99
CA VAL A 424 28.48 6.36 -10.12
C VAL A 424 28.48 6.72 -11.60
N MET A 425 27.28 6.98 -12.12
CA MET A 425 27.05 7.23 -13.54
C MET A 425 26.53 8.65 -13.72
N ASN A 426 27.07 9.39 -14.70
CA ASN A 426 26.62 10.75 -14.96
C ASN A 426 25.58 10.78 -16.09
N ARG A 427 24.48 11.50 -15.89
CA ARG A 427 23.49 11.82 -16.92
C ARG A 427 23.03 13.26 -16.76
N ASN A 428 23.11 14.03 -17.85
CA ASN A 428 22.70 15.43 -17.90
C ASN A 428 23.38 16.30 -16.82
N GLY A 429 24.64 16.02 -16.48
CA GLY A 429 25.38 16.78 -15.47
C GLY A 429 25.07 16.38 -14.02
N HIS A 430 24.25 15.35 -13.80
CA HIS A 430 23.93 14.82 -12.47
C HIS A 430 24.42 13.38 -12.29
N ASP A 431 24.87 13.07 -11.09
CA ASP A 431 25.37 11.74 -10.72
C ASP A 431 24.23 10.86 -10.18
N TYR A 432 24.14 9.65 -10.73
CA TYR A 432 23.29 8.57 -10.25
C TYR A 432 24.17 7.49 -9.65
N THR A 433 23.82 7.05 -8.44
CA THR A 433 24.46 5.88 -7.82
C THR A 433 23.68 4.62 -8.20
N LEU A 434 24.38 3.62 -8.72
CA LEU A 434 23.84 2.31 -9.08
C LEU A 434 24.56 1.24 -8.29
N TYR A 435 23.82 0.22 -7.88
CA TYR A 435 24.36 -1.02 -7.31
C TYR A 435 23.93 -2.19 -8.19
N HIS A 436 24.73 -3.26 -8.24
CA HIS A 436 24.46 -4.44 -9.08
C HIS A 436 24.02 -4.10 -10.52
N ASP A 437 24.66 -3.10 -11.12
CA ASP A 437 24.28 -2.55 -12.43
C ASP A 437 24.27 -3.66 -13.52
N PRO A 438 23.10 -4.04 -14.05
CA PRO A 438 22.96 -5.12 -15.05
C PRO A 438 23.34 -4.67 -16.46
N GLY A 439 23.66 -3.39 -16.66
CA GLY A 439 23.89 -2.82 -17.98
C GLY A 439 22.59 -2.39 -18.67
N ILE A 440 22.74 -1.84 -19.87
CA ILE A 440 21.65 -1.26 -20.65
C ILE A 440 20.64 -2.34 -21.09
N PRO A 441 19.32 -2.09 -20.96
CA PRO A 441 18.31 -3.01 -21.49
C PRO A 441 18.35 -3.02 -23.04
N PRO A 442 17.70 -3.99 -23.69
CA PRO A 442 17.53 -3.98 -25.14
C PRO A 442 16.94 -2.65 -25.61
N GLN A 443 17.55 -2.05 -26.62
CA GLN A 443 17.09 -0.78 -27.21
C GLN A 443 16.54 -0.99 -28.61
N LEU A 444 15.53 -0.20 -28.94
CA LEU A 444 15.03 -0.02 -30.30
C LEU A 444 15.87 1.06 -31.01
N ASP A 445 16.40 0.71 -32.17
CA ASP A 445 16.88 1.67 -33.16
C ASP A 445 15.66 2.16 -33.96
N PRO A 446 15.22 3.42 -33.74
CA PRO A 446 13.98 3.91 -34.34
C PRO A 446 14.11 4.20 -35.83
N VAL A 447 15.32 4.15 -36.41
CA VAL A 447 15.57 4.45 -37.83
C VAL A 447 15.71 3.16 -38.63
N ASN A 448 16.65 2.29 -38.25
CA ASN A 448 17.01 1.12 -39.06
C ASN A 448 16.58 -0.21 -38.42
N GLY A 449 16.09 -0.21 -37.18
CA GLY A 449 15.71 -1.43 -36.47
C GLY A 449 16.89 -2.39 -36.25
N THR A 450 18.11 -1.87 -36.15
CA THR A 450 19.34 -2.66 -35.95
C THR A 450 19.63 -2.96 -34.48
N GLY A 451 20.76 -3.60 -34.18
CA GLY A 451 21.18 -3.90 -32.82
C GLY A 451 20.24 -4.88 -32.10
N GLN A 452 19.81 -4.52 -30.89
CA GLN A 452 18.91 -5.34 -30.06
C GLN A 452 17.41 -5.06 -30.32
N SER A 453 17.08 -4.37 -31.41
CA SER A 453 15.68 -4.04 -31.76
C SER A 453 14.78 -5.28 -31.86
N SER A 454 15.31 -6.43 -32.29
CA SER A 454 14.56 -7.70 -32.31
C SER A 454 14.06 -8.09 -30.91
N GLU A 455 14.89 -7.94 -29.88
CA GLU A 455 14.57 -8.35 -28.52
C GLU A 455 13.70 -7.33 -27.81
N TYR A 456 13.89 -6.03 -28.08
CA TYR A 456 12.95 -4.97 -27.68
C TYR A 456 11.56 -5.28 -28.24
N LYS A 457 11.45 -5.46 -29.57
CA LYS A 457 10.17 -5.67 -30.25
C LYS A 457 9.46 -6.93 -29.75
N TRP A 458 10.18 -8.04 -29.60
CA TRP A 458 9.61 -9.27 -29.06
C TRP A 458 9.15 -9.11 -27.62
N GLY A 459 9.98 -8.55 -26.74
CA GLY A 459 9.69 -8.42 -25.32
C GLY A 459 8.45 -7.57 -25.05
N PHE A 460 8.30 -6.43 -25.74
CA PHE A 460 7.12 -5.59 -25.61
C PHE A 460 5.89 -6.16 -26.33
N SER A 461 6.04 -6.79 -27.50
CA SER A 461 4.91 -7.44 -28.18
C SER A 461 4.34 -8.60 -27.37
N LEU A 462 5.20 -9.37 -26.69
CA LEU A 462 4.80 -10.46 -25.79
C LEU A 462 3.81 -9.98 -24.73
N VAL A 463 4.01 -8.77 -24.18
CA VAL A 463 3.11 -8.19 -23.17
C VAL A 463 1.68 -8.01 -23.73
N SER A 464 1.55 -7.47 -24.94
CA SER A 464 0.24 -7.33 -25.60
C SER A 464 -0.40 -8.66 -25.97
N ILE A 465 0.42 -9.66 -26.35
CA ILE A 465 -0.01 -11.02 -26.68
C ILE A 465 -0.52 -11.73 -25.43
N TRP A 466 0.17 -11.62 -24.30
CA TRP A 466 -0.25 -12.25 -23.04
C TRP A 466 -1.54 -11.66 -22.50
N ALA A 467 -1.86 -10.40 -22.82
CA ALA A 467 -3.16 -9.83 -22.51
C ALA A 467 -4.32 -10.49 -23.30
N SER A 468 -4.05 -11.29 -24.35
CA SER A 468 -5.08 -12.16 -24.95
C SER A 468 -5.48 -13.34 -24.05
N HIS A 469 -4.67 -13.68 -23.06
CA HIS A 469 -4.91 -14.80 -22.13
C HIS A 469 -5.91 -14.47 -21.04
N LEU A 470 -6.33 -13.20 -20.92
CA LEU A 470 -7.16 -12.69 -19.83
C LEU A 470 -8.65 -13.05 -19.96
N SER A 471 -9.06 -13.67 -21.08
CA SER A 471 -10.44 -14.11 -21.26
C SER A 471 -10.74 -15.37 -20.44
N PRO A 472 -11.76 -15.36 -19.56
CA PRO A 472 -12.19 -16.58 -18.86
C PRO A 472 -12.86 -17.59 -19.79
N THR A 473 -13.21 -17.19 -21.02
CA THR A 473 -14.01 -17.98 -21.96
C THR A 473 -13.25 -18.37 -23.23
N ASP A 474 -11.92 -18.24 -23.26
CA ASP A 474 -11.09 -18.70 -24.38
C ASP A 474 -11.01 -20.24 -24.52
N GLY A 475 -11.57 -20.97 -23.55
CA GLY A 475 -11.61 -22.43 -23.50
C GLY A 475 -10.31 -23.08 -23.02
N VAL A 476 -9.30 -22.29 -22.63
CA VAL A 476 -8.02 -22.80 -22.14
C VAL A 476 -8.07 -23.01 -20.63
N MET A 477 -7.99 -24.28 -20.22
CA MET A 477 -7.89 -24.67 -18.82
C MET A 477 -6.44 -25.01 -18.47
N ILE A 478 -5.95 -24.53 -17.33
CA ILE A 478 -4.59 -24.78 -16.85
C ILE A 478 -4.59 -25.29 -15.41
N ASP A 479 -3.69 -26.21 -15.10
CA ASP A 479 -3.39 -26.60 -13.72
C ASP A 479 -2.47 -25.56 -13.09
N VAL A 480 -2.97 -24.85 -12.08
CA VAL A 480 -2.27 -23.76 -11.39
C VAL A 480 -1.68 -24.16 -10.03
N SER A 481 -1.76 -25.46 -9.70
CA SER A 481 -1.18 -26.01 -8.49
C SER A 481 0.35 -26.19 -8.60
N PRO A 482 1.05 -26.46 -7.49
CA PRO A 482 2.46 -26.81 -7.53
C PRO A 482 2.76 -28.10 -8.31
N ALA A 483 1.75 -28.92 -8.67
CA ALA A 483 1.97 -30.09 -9.51
C ALA A 483 2.48 -29.71 -10.92
N SER A 484 2.09 -28.52 -11.41
CA SER A 484 2.38 -28.06 -12.76
C SER A 484 3.14 -26.73 -12.83
N MET A 485 3.23 -25.98 -11.72
CA MET A 485 3.87 -24.66 -11.67
C MET A 485 5.08 -24.60 -10.72
N GLY A 486 6.03 -23.72 -11.02
CA GLY A 486 7.24 -23.51 -10.21
C GLY A 486 8.36 -24.51 -10.51
N ASN A 487 9.23 -24.75 -9.52
CA ASN A 487 10.37 -25.68 -9.63
C ASN A 487 11.40 -25.30 -10.71
N ILE A 488 11.76 -24.02 -10.78
CA ILE A 488 12.80 -23.52 -11.69
C ILE A 488 14.13 -23.45 -10.93
N ALA A 489 15.16 -24.12 -11.45
CA ALA A 489 16.49 -24.02 -10.88
C ALA A 489 17.13 -22.67 -11.25
N LEU A 490 17.99 -22.13 -10.37
CA LEU A 490 18.67 -20.87 -10.66
C LEU A 490 19.53 -20.93 -11.94
N SER A 491 20.13 -22.09 -12.23
CA SER A 491 20.90 -22.33 -13.45
C SER A 491 20.06 -22.24 -14.73
N ASP A 492 18.73 -22.35 -14.62
CA ASP A 492 17.82 -22.27 -15.75
C ASP A 492 17.46 -20.81 -16.11
N TYR A 493 17.89 -19.84 -15.27
CA TYR A 493 17.65 -18.41 -15.54
C TYR A 493 18.61 -17.93 -16.64
N PRO A 494 18.09 -17.31 -17.70
CA PRO A 494 18.92 -16.81 -18.78
C PRO A 494 19.77 -15.62 -18.31
N THR A 495 21.07 -15.67 -18.59
CA THR A 495 22.02 -14.56 -18.34
C THR A 495 22.21 -13.66 -19.55
N THR A 496 21.54 -13.95 -20.66
CA THR A 496 21.58 -13.16 -21.90
C THR A 496 20.17 -12.82 -22.35
N VAL A 497 20.02 -11.66 -22.99
CA VAL A 497 18.73 -11.16 -23.49
C VAL A 497 18.08 -12.16 -24.46
N THR A 498 18.85 -12.73 -25.38
CA THR A 498 18.33 -13.69 -26.37
C THR A 498 17.82 -14.97 -25.71
N GLY A 499 18.36 -15.34 -24.55
CA GLY A 499 17.90 -16.48 -23.75
C GLY A 499 16.47 -16.31 -23.21
N TYR A 500 15.94 -15.09 -23.12
CA TYR A 500 14.60 -14.83 -22.59
C TYR A 500 13.50 -15.52 -23.41
N ARG A 501 13.70 -15.70 -24.72
CA ARG A 501 12.74 -16.38 -25.61
C ARG A 501 12.54 -17.85 -25.28
N SER A 502 13.57 -18.50 -24.75
CA SER A 502 13.49 -19.90 -24.32
C SER A 502 12.90 -20.04 -22.92
N PHE A 503 12.96 -18.97 -22.12
CA PHE A 503 12.44 -18.96 -20.76
C PHE A 503 10.93 -18.65 -20.72
N TYR A 504 10.46 -17.69 -21.52
CA TYR A 504 9.05 -17.28 -21.55
C TYR A 504 8.29 -17.88 -22.73
N LYS A 505 7.13 -18.47 -22.45
CA LYS A 505 6.28 -19.08 -23.48
C LYS A 505 5.40 -18.02 -24.14
N LEU A 506 5.74 -17.63 -25.37
CA LEU A 506 5.04 -16.56 -26.10
C LEU A 506 3.52 -16.78 -26.19
N THR A 507 3.07 -17.96 -26.65
CA THR A 507 1.65 -18.26 -26.92
C THR A 507 0.92 -19.00 -25.79
N ALA A 508 1.63 -19.86 -25.06
CA ALA A 508 1.01 -20.57 -23.93
C ALA A 508 0.89 -19.67 -22.69
N GLY A 509 1.77 -18.68 -22.54
CA GLY A 509 1.93 -17.91 -21.31
C GLY A 509 2.79 -18.64 -20.27
N GLY A 510 3.28 -17.88 -19.29
CA GLY A 510 4.14 -18.40 -18.23
C GLY A 510 5.60 -18.65 -18.65
N ASP A 511 6.31 -19.41 -17.82
CA ASP A 511 7.73 -19.71 -17.96
C ASP A 511 8.00 -21.22 -18.09
N ILE A 512 9.27 -21.62 -17.97
CA ILE A 512 9.75 -23.01 -18.06
C ILE A 512 9.48 -23.87 -16.81
N GLY A 513 8.67 -23.39 -15.86
CA GLY A 513 8.31 -24.14 -14.66
C GLY A 513 7.88 -25.58 -14.96
N LYS A 514 8.36 -26.52 -14.13
CA LYS A 514 8.17 -27.97 -14.28
C LYS A 514 7.16 -28.54 -13.28
N GLY A 515 6.86 -27.82 -12.21
CA GLY A 515 6.08 -28.31 -11.09
C GLY A 515 6.80 -29.37 -10.24
N TYR A 516 6.09 -29.86 -9.24
CA TYR A 516 6.54 -30.80 -8.22
C TYR A 516 5.63 -32.02 -8.19
N THR A 517 6.20 -33.23 -8.28
CA THR A 517 5.39 -34.45 -8.21
C THR A 517 4.89 -34.76 -6.80
N ILE A 518 5.69 -34.45 -5.77
CA ILE A 518 5.44 -34.82 -4.37
C ILE A 518 5.69 -33.62 -3.45
N ASN A 519 4.80 -33.39 -2.49
CA ASN A 519 5.04 -32.49 -1.38
C ASN A 519 6.02 -33.13 -0.39
N PRO A 520 7.22 -32.55 -0.17
CA PRO A 520 8.26 -33.17 0.65
C PRO A 520 7.94 -33.17 2.15
N LYS A 521 6.93 -32.41 2.61
CA LYS A 521 6.52 -32.36 4.01
C LYS A 521 5.44 -33.39 4.34
N THR A 522 4.57 -33.71 3.39
CA THR A 522 3.46 -34.66 3.60
C THR A 522 3.72 -36.04 2.97
N GLY A 523 4.66 -36.13 2.01
CA GLY A 523 4.91 -37.33 1.21
C GLY A 523 3.81 -37.63 0.19
N GLN A 524 2.80 -36.77 0.05
CA GLN A 524 1.69 -36.93 -0.88
C GLN A 524 1.91 -36.13 -2.17
N PRO A 525 1.35 -36.57 -3.31
CA PRO A 525 1.33 -35.74 -4.52
C PRO A 525 0.60 -34.41 -4.31
N TYR A 526 1.03 -33.36 -4.99
CA TYR A 526 0.23 -32.12 -5.04
C TYR A 526 -1.04 -32.38 -5.87
N ALA A 527 -2.18 -31.96 -5.33
CA ALA A 527 -3.46 -32.09 -6.01
C ALA A 527 -3.55 -31.06 -7.15
N PRO A 528 -3.85 -31.46 -8.40
CA PRO A 528 -4.09 -30.53 -9.49
C PRO A 528 -5.23 -29.56 -9.20
N GLN A 529 -5.08 -28.33 -9.66
CA GLN A 529 -6.10 -27.28 -9.58
C GLN A 529 -6.32 -26.70 -10.98
N VAL A 530 -7.26 -27.29 -11.71
CA VAL A 530 -7.54 -26.90 -13.10
C VAL A 530 -8.57 -25.77 -13.13
N VAL A 531 -8.17 -24.60 -13.62
CA VAL A 531 -9.01 -23.40 -13.72
C VAL A 531 -8.89 -22.75 -15.12
N PRO A 532 -9.85 -21.90 -15.53
CA PRO A 532 -9.69 -21.10 -16.74
C PRO A 532 -8.45 -20.23 -16.65
N ARG A 533 -7.63 -20.20 -17.70
CA ARG A 533 -6.40 -19.39 -17.73
C ARG A 533 -6.69 -17.90 -17.54
N GLY A 534 -7.80 -17.39 -18.09
CA GLY A 534 -8.20 -15.99 -17.89
C GLY A 534 -8.48 -15.65 -16.43
N ASP A 535 -9.10 -16.55 -15.67
CA ASP A 535 -9.33 -16.33 -14.24
C ASP A 535 -8.02 -16.32 -13.46
N TYR A 536 -7.14 -17.30 -13.68
CA TYR A 536 -5.84 -17.35 -13.02
C TYR A 536 -4.99 -16.11 -13.32
N THR A 537 -4.89 -15.71 -14.58
CA THR A 537 -3.99 -14.62 -14.99
C THR A 537 -4.47 -13.25 -14.48
N ARG A 538 -5.80 -13.01 -14.45
CA ARG A 538 -6.39 -11.81 -13.83
C ARG A 538 -6.20 -11.79 -12.32
N VAL A 539 -6.47 -12.91 -11.63
CA VAL A 539 -6.26 -13.05 -10.18
C VAL A 539 -4.79 -12.84 -9.82
N LEU A 540 -3.88 -13.46 -10.56
CA LEU A 540 -2.44 -13.33 -10.36
C LEU A 540 -1.97 -11.88 -10.56
N ALA A 541 -2.43 -11.21 -11.62
CA ALA A 541 -2.11 -9.82 -11.90
C ALA A 541 -2.55 -8.90 -10.74
N GLU A 542 -3.77 -9.06 -10.24
CA GLU A 542 -4.32 -8.21 -9.16
C GLU A 542 -3.75 -8.54 -7.78
N PHE A 543 -3.53 -9.81 -7.45
CA PHE A 543 -2.94 -10.22 -6.16
C PHE A 543 -1.58 -9.59 -5.93
N TRP A 544 -0.68 -9.66 -6.90
CA TRP A 544 0.63 -9.05 -6.81
C TRP A 544 0.63 -7.58 -7.21
N ALA A 545 -0.49 -7.03 -7.70
CA ALA A 545 -0.62 -5.59 -7.92
C ALA A 545 -0.77 -4.83 -6.61
N ASP A 546 -0.94 -5.52 -5.47
CA ASP A 546 -1.06 -4.96 -4.14
C ASP A 546 -1.96 -3.71 -4.19
N GLY A 547 -3.25 -3.85 -4.49
CA GLY A 547 -4.19 -2.74 -4.45
C GLY A 547 -5.50 -3.21 -3.83
N PRO A 548 -6.41 -2.31 -3.45
CA PRO A 548 -6.27 -0.87 -3.17
C PRO A 548 -5.97 -0.57 -1.68
N LYS A 549 -5.64 -1.61 -0.91
CA LYS A 549 -5.12 -1.54 0.45
C LYS A 549 -3.70 -2.09 0.46
N SER A 550 -2.85 -1.57 -0.44
CA SER A 550 -1.47 -2.02 -0.64
C SER A 550 -0.63 -1.85 0.61
N GLU A 551 -0.02 -2.92 1.09
CA GLU A 551 1.20 -2.80 1.87
C GLU A 551 2.44 -2.50 1.01
N THR A 552 2.27 -2.30 -0.30
CA THR A 552 3.30 -2.26 -1.36
C THR A 552 4.17 -3.53 -1.39
N PRO A 553 4.96 -3.78 -2.45
CA PRO A 553 5.77 -5.00 -2.52
C PRO A 553 6.64 -5.28 -1.29
N PRO A 554 7.37 -4.30 -0.70
CA PRO A 554 8.16 -4.61 0.50
C PRO A 554 7.30 -4.99 1.71
N GLY A 555 6.13 -4.37 1.90
CA GLY A 555 5.22 -4.75 2.98
C GLY A 555 4.58 -6.12 2.76
N HIS A 556 4.29 -6.50 1.51
CA HIS A 556 3.73 -7.82 1.17
C HIS A 556 4.66 -8.95 1.66
N TRP A 557 5.98 -8.77 1.51
CA TRP A 557 6.96 -9.75 2.00
C TRP A 557 7.11 -9.78 3.52
N PHE A 558 6.78 -8.69 4.22
CA PHE A 558 6.59 -8.72 5.67
C PHE A 558 5.29 -9.47 6.06
N THR A 559 4.21 -9.29 5.32
CA THR A 559 2.96 -10.06 5.53
C THR A 559 3.20 -11.55 5.32
N LEU A 560 3.94 -11.96 4.27
CA LEU A 560 4.33 -13.35 4.05
C LEU A 560 5.26 -13.88 5.14
N LEU A 561 6.22 -13.07 5.61
CA LEU A 561 7.07 -13.44 6.75
C LEU A 561 6.24 -13.70 8.02
N ASN A 562 5.26 -12.83 8.30
CA ASN A 562 4.36 -12.99 9.43
C ASN A 562 3.48 -14.24 9.26
N TYR A 563 2.92 -14.46 8.07
CA TYR A 563 2.17 -15.67 7.73
C TYR A 563 2.97 -16.95 8.03
N VAL A 564 4.23 -17.01 7.59
CA VAL A 564 5.12 -18.15 7.87
C VAL A 564 5.42 -18.28 9.36
N SER A 565 5.73 -17.16 10.02
CA SER A 565 6.12 -17.12 11.43
C SER A 565 4.99 -17.53 12.38
N ASP A 566 3.75 -17.24 12.00
CA ASP A 566 2.53 -17.52 12.76
C ASP A 566 1.91 -18.88 12.38
N HIS A 567 2.44 -19.54 11.34
CA HIS A 567 1.92 -20.82 10.88
C HIS A 567 2.10 -21.93 11.94
N PRO A 568 1.06 -22.73 12.26
CA PRO A 568 1.12 -23.71 13.35
C PRO A 568 2.14 -24.85 13.13
N LEU A 569 2.45 -25.16 11.87
CA LEU A 569 3.47 -26.16 11.51
C LEU A 569 4.91 -25.60 11.49
N PHE A 570 5.10 -24.30 11.73
CA PHE A 570 6.41 -23.69 11.70
C PHE A 570 7.04 -23.66 13.09
N GLU A 571 8.27 -24.17 13.19
CA GLU A 571 9.09 -24.02 14.39
C GLU A 571 10.12 -22.92 14.18
N LYS A 572 10.04 -21.86 15.00
CA LYS A 572 10.96 -20.70 15.01
C LYS A 572 12.38 -21.08 15.44
N LYS A 573 13.11 -21.80 14.57
CA LYS A 573 14.52 -22.16 14.71
C LYS A 573 15.31 -21.38 13.66
N PHE A 574 16.30 -20.62 14.10
CA PHE A 574 17.09 -19.82 13.17
C PHE A 574 17.87 -20.73 12.21
N LYS A 575 17.66 -20.51 10.91
CA LYS A 575 18.18 -21.37 9.83
C LYS A 575 17.73 -22.83 9.94
N GLY A 576 16.59 -23.09 10.60
CA GLY A 576 16.00 -24.42 10.77
C GLY A 576 16.76 -25.34 11.73
N ILE A 577 17.82 -24.86 12.39
CA ILE A 577 18.70 -25.66 13.24
C ILE A 577 18.71 -25.16 14.68
N GLY A 578 19.16 -26.02 15.60
CA GLY A 578 19.32 -25.67 17.01
C GLY A 578 18.02 -25.57 17.80
N THR A 579 18.04 -24.80 18.88
CA THR A 579 16.93 -24.62 19.80
C THR A 579 15.89 -23.64 19.24
N LYS A 580 14.61 -23.90 19.55
CA LYS A 580 13.53 -22.96 19.26
C LYS A 580 13.79 -21.62 19.95
N MET A 581 13.72 -20.53 19.21
CA MET A 581 13.80 -19.17 19.71
C MET A 581 12.48 -18.75 20.35
N ASP A 582 12.54 -17.83 21.32
CA ASP A 582 11.35 -17.14 21.75
C ASP A 582 10.80 -16.23 20.63
N ASN A 583 9.51 -15.90 20.70
CA ASN A 583 8.85 -15.14 19.64
C ASN A 583 9.50 -13.77 19.43
N LEU A 584 9.90 -13.07 20.50
CA LEU A 584 10.46 -11.73 20.36
C LEU A 584 11.83 -11.76 19.68
N GLU A 585 12.71 -12.68 20.10
CA GLU A 585 14.01 -12.87 19.44
C GLU A 585 13.84 -13.24 17.96
N TRP A 586 12.92 -14.14 17.63
CA TRP A 586 12.61 -14.48 16.24
C TRP A 586 12.20 -13.25 15.45
N ASP A 587 11.20 -12.50 15.93
CA ASP A 587 10.61 -11.38 15.21
C ASP A 587 11.65 -10.28 14.93
N VAL A 588 12.44 -9.88 15.93
CA VAL A 588 13.44 -8.80 15.72
C VAL A 588 14.56 -9.22 14.76
N LYS A 589 14.99 -10.49 14.79
CA LYS A 589 16.01 -11.01 13.86
C LYS A 589 15.45 -11.15 12.45
N ALA A 590 14.25 -11.70 12.32
CA ALA A 590 13.56 -11.86 11.06
C ALA A 590 13.32 -10.51 10.37
N TYR A 591 12.84 -9.51 11.12
CA TYR A 591 12.58 -8.18 10.61
C TYR A 591 13.84 -7.43 10.22
N LEU A 592 14.96 -7.57 10.96
CA LEU A 592 16.22 -6.93 10.56
C LEU A 592 16.72 -7.49 9.22
N ALA A 593 16.71 -8.81 9.06
CA ALA A 593 17.14 -9.45 7.82
C ALA A 593 16.23 -9.09 6.63
N MET A 594 14.91 -9.18 6.81
CA MET A 594 13.93 -8.86 5.75
C MET A 594 13.94 -7.36 5.41
N GLY A 595 13.85 -6.50 6.42
CA GLY A 595 13.86 -5.04 6.24
C GLY A 595 15.12 -4.56 5.55
N GLY A 596 16.30 -5.04 5.97
CA GLY A 596 17.58 -4.69 5.37
C GLY A 596 17.66 -5.10 3.89
N ALA A 597 17.23 -6.32 3.55
CA ALA A 597 17.21 -6.79 2.17
C ALA A 597 16.30 -5.94 1.28
N LEU A 598 15.07 -5.67 1.73
CA LEU A 598 14.10 -4.91 0.94
C LEU A 598 14.51 -3.43 0.82
N HIS A 599 15.13 -2.84 1.83
CA HIS A 599 15.72 -1.49 1.73
C HIS A 599 16.82 -1.42 0.66
N ASP A 600 17.71 -2.41 0.62
CA ASP A 600 18.77 -2.47 -0.40
C ASP A 600 18.23 -2.72 -1.81
N VAL A 601 17.12 -3.47 -1.93
CA VAL A 601 16.39 -3.60 -3.19
C VAL A 601 15.87 -2.24 -3.65
N ALA A 602 15.28 -1.44 -2.76
CA ALA A 602 14.76 -0.12 -3.10
C ALA A 602 15.86 0.78 -3.69
N ILE A 603 17.02 0.82 -3.03
CA ILE A 603 18.21 1.58 -3.47
C ILE A 603 18.67 1.12 -4.85
N THR A 604 18.84 -0.20 -5.01
CA THR A 604 19.34 -0.79 -6.25
C THR A 604 18.38 -0.57 -7.41
N ALA A 605 17.11 -0.96 -7.26
CA ALA A 605 16.14 -0.90 -8.33
C ALA A 605 15.83 0.54 -8.74
N TRP A 606 15.68 1.48 -7.80
CA TRP A 606 15.39 2.87 -8.17
C TRP A 606 16.62 3.64 -8.66
N GLY A 607 17.84 3.30 -8.21
CA GLY A 607 19.07 3.81 -8.83
C GLY A 607 19.18 3.42 -10.31
N ILE A 608 18.90 2.14 -10.62
CA ILE A 608 18.86 1.62 -12.00
C ILE A 608 17.72 2.27 -12.79
N LYS A 609 16.50 2.37 -12.23
CA LYS A 609 15.35 3.00 -12.90
C LYS A 609 15.57 4.47 -13.22
N GLY A 610 16.10 5.25 -12.28
CA GLY A 610 16.38 6.65 -12.50
C GLY A 610 17.49 6.88 -13.53
N TYR A 611 18.56 6.06 -13.46
CA TYR A 611 19.66 6.19 -14.40
C TYR A 611 19.32 5.65 -15.78
N TYR A 612 18.74 4.46 -15.97
CA TYR A 612 18.44 3.96 -17.31
C TYR A 612 17.19 4.62 -17.88
N ASP A 613 16.22 4.92 -17.02
CA ASP A 613 14.98 5.60 -17.37
C ASP A 613 14.23 4.88 -18.48
N GLY A 614 14.12 3.55 -18.38
CA GLY A 614 13.53 2.68 -19.40
C GLY A 614 12.03 2.86 -19.60
N VAL A 615 11.61 2.79 -20.87
CA VAL A 615 10.21 2.90 -21.32
C VAL A 615 9.27 1.81 -20.73
N ARG A 616 7.97 2.11 -20.64
CA ARG A 616 6.91 1.18 -20.21
C ARG A 616 6.17 0.58 -21.41
N PRO A 617 5.54 -0.61 -21.27
CA PRO A 617 4.87 -1.28 -22.40
C PRO A 617 3.81 -0.44 -23.12
N ILE A 618 2.97 0.31 -22.41
CA ILE A 618 1.94 1.15 -23.07
C ILE A 618 2.55 2.13 -24.07
N SER A 619 3.65 2.79 -23.68
CA SER A 619 4.38 3.73 -24.52
C SER A 619 5.10 3.04 -25.67
N ALA A 620 5.81 1.95 -25.39
CA ALA A 620 6.57 1.20 -26.38
C ALA A 620 5.67 0.56 -27.45
N ILE A 621 4.58 -0.09 -27.05
CA ILE A 621 3.61 -0.75 -27.95
C ILE A 621 2.93 0.28 -28.84
N ARG A 622 2.45 1.40 -28.27
CA ARG A 622 1.83 2.48 -29.06
C ARG A 622 2.83 3.12 -30.03
N PHE A 623 4.09 3.28 -29.63
CA PHE A 623 5.14 3.82 -30.51
C PHE A 623 5.42 2.88 -31.69
N MET A 624 5.61 1.59 -31.43
CA MET A 624 5.81 0.61 -32.50
C MET A 624 4.58 0.53 -33.42
N ALA A 625 3.37 0.64 -32.87
CA ALA A 625 2.14 0.66 -33.66
C ALA A 625 2.03 1.89 -34.58
N ASP A 626 2.39 3.08 -34.11
CA ASP A 626 2.41 4.31 -34.93
C ASP A 626 3.37 4.20 -36.11
N LYS A 627 4.46 3.44 -35.96
CA LYS A 627 5.41 3.17 -37.05
C LYS A 627 4.87 2.19 -38.09
N GLY A 628 3.93 1.33 -37.73
CA GLY A 628 3.41 0.25 -38.58
C GLY A 628 4.03 -1.10 -38.25
N GLN A 629 4.12 -2.00 -39.24
CA GLN A 629 4.58 -3.37 -39.03
C GLN A 629 6.04 -3.58 -39.45
N SER A 630 6.75 -4.53 -38.83
CA SER A 630 8.16 -4.80 -39.15
C SER A 630 8.46 -6.23 -39.62
N SER A 631 7.45 -7.01 -40.03
CA SER A 631 7.61 -8.42 -40.40
C SER A 631 7.86 -8.63 -41.89
N ASP A 632 7.27 -7.81 -42.75
CA ASP A 632 7.36 -8.00 -44.21
C ASP A 632 7.46 -6.66 -44.94
N ALA A 633 8.61 -6.39 -45.57
CA ALA A 633 8.87 -5.16 -46.31
C ALA A 633 7.99 -4.99 -47.56
N ALA A 634 7.35 -6.05 -48.04
CA ALA A 634 6.44 -6.01 -49.19
C ALA A 634 4.98 -5.67 -48.81
N GLN A 635 4.62 -5.74 -47.52
CA GLN A 635 3.28 -5.41 -47.03
C GLN A 635 3.14 -3.91 -46.73
N PRO A 636 1.91 -3.35 -46.79
CA PRO A 636 1.66 -1.95 -46.45
C PRO A 636 2.13 -1.58 -45.04
N HIS A 637 2.42 -0.29 -44.84
CA HIS A 637 2.84 0.27 -43.54
C HIS A 637 4.05 -0.47 -42.93
N TYR A 638 4.99 -0.94 -43.75
CA TYR A 638 6.25 -1.47 -43.24
C TYR A 638 7.13 -0.36 -42.66
N HIS A 639 7.70 -0.61 -41.48
CA HIS A 639 8.77 0.17 -40.90
C HIS A 639 9.68 -0.72 -40.04
N PRO A 640 11.01 -0.61 -40.11
CA PRO A 640 11.93 -1.49 -39.38
C PRO A 640 11.78 -1.40 -37.85
N ALA A 641 11.39 -0.22 -37.34
CA ALA A 641 11.04 0.01 -35.93
C ALA A 641 9.56 -0.24 -35.58
N GLY A 642 8.77 -0.76 -36.53
CA GLY A 642 7.37 -1.13 -36.32
C GLY A 642 7.20 -2.39 -35.47
N ILE A 643 5.97 -2.73 -35.13
CA ILE A 643 5.64 -3.93 -34.37
C ILE A 643 5.65 -5.18 -35.27
N PRO A 644 6.23 -6.32 -34.84
CA PRO A 644 6.18 -7.55 -35.62
C PRO A 644 4.75 -8.10 -35.68
N LEU A 645 4.29 -8.44 -36.88
CA LEU A 645 3.05 -9.19 -37.10
C LEU A 645 3.17 -10.61 -36.53
N GLN A 646 2.08 -11.06 -35.92
CA GLN A 646 1.90 -12.39 -35.35
C GLN A 646 0.49 -12.86 -35.75
N PRO A 647 0.34 -13.83 -36.65
CA PRO A 647 -0.97 -14.28 -37.13
C PRO A 647 -1.94 -14.60 -35.98
N GLY A 648 -3.17 -14.07 -36.06
CA GLY A 648 -4.20 -14.23 -35.04
C GLY A 648 -4.03 -13.37 -33.78
N LEU A 649 -2.94 -12.61 -33.64
CA LEU A 649 -2.63 -11.84 -32.43
C LEU A 649 -2.24 -10.38 -32.72
N VAL A 650 -1.41 -10.14 -33.74
CA VAL A 650 -0.95 -8.81 -34.20
C VAL A 650 -1.05 -8.79 -35.71
N GLU A 651 -1.97 -7.99 -36.24
CA GLU A 651 -2.31 -7.99 -37.67
C GLU A 651 -2.52 -6.57 -38.21
N LEU A 652 -2.52 -6.45 -39.53
CA LEU A 652 -3.03 -5.27 -40.22
C LEU A 652 -4.56 -5.30 -40.26
N VAL A 653 -5.18 -4.14 -40.05
CA VAL A 653 -6.60 -3.92 -40.36
C VAL A 653 -6.79 -4.01 -41.88
N LYS A 654 -7.70 -4.87 -42.32
CA LYS A 654 -7.99 -5.10 -43.75
C LYS A 654 -9.24 -4.34 -44.20
N ALA A 655 -9.41 -4.18 -45.51
CA ALA A 655 -10.69 -3.71 -46.05
C ALA A 655 -11.82 -4.69 -45.66
N GLY A 656 -12.93 -4.15 -45.15
CA GLY A 656 -14.05 -4.95 -44.64
C GLY A 656 -13.89 -5.45 -43.19
N ASP A 657 -12.77 -5.15 -42.53
CA ASP A 657 -12.60 -5.40 -41.10
C ASP A 657 -13.54 -4.49 -40.28
N PRO A 658 -14.19 -4.96 -39.20
CA PRO A 658 -14.96 -4.09 -38.31
C PRO A 658 -14.19 -2.89 -37.76
N LEU A 659 -12.86 -3.00 -37.65
CA LEU A 659 -11.98 -1.93 -37.23
C LEU A 659 -11.53 -1.00 -38.37
N ALA A 660 -11.94 -1.23 -39.62
CA ALA A 660 -11.52 -0.40 -40.76
C ALA A 660 -11.97 1.07 -40.66
N GLY A 661 -12.99 1.35 -39.84
CA GLY A 661 -13.63 2.66 -39.77
C GLY A 661 -14.67 2.85 -40.88
N ALA A 662 -15.52 3.87 -40.75
CA ALA A 662 -16.65 4.07 -41.66
C ALA A 662 -16.18 4.42 -43.09
N ASN A 663 -15.00 5.01 -43.22
CA ASN A 663 -14.39 5.43 -44.48
C ASN A 663 -13.12 4.63 -44.81
N GLY A 664 -12.83 3.54 -44.09
CA GLY A 664 -11.58 2.80 -44.25
C GLY A 664 -10.34 3.51 -43.69
N GLU A 665 -10.51 4.52 -42.84
CA GLU A 665 -9.45 5.36 -42.27
C GLU A 665 -8.43 4.60 -41.39
N HIS A 666 -8.75 3.36 -41.01
CA HIS A 666 -7.88 2.51 -40.21
C HIS A 666 -7.26 1.35 -41.01
N ILE A 667 -7.55 1.21 -42.31
CA ILE A 667 -6.92 0.18 -43.16
C ILE A 667 -5.39 0.32 -43.09
N ASN A 668 -4.69 -0.81 -42.97
CA ASN A 668 -3.24 -0.92 -42.76
C ASN A 668 -2.72 -0.41 -41.41
N LYS A 669 -3.57 0.07 -40.48
CA LYS A 669 -3.15 0.24 -39.08
C LYS A 669 -2.95 -1.12 -38.41
N ILE A 670 -2.20 -1.13 -37.32
CA ILE A 670 -2.01 -2.32 -36.48
C ILE A 670 -3.24 -2.53 -35.59
N LYS A 671 -3.75 -3.75 -35.57
CA LYS A 671 -4.70 -4.25 -34.58
C LYS A 671 -4.09 -5.37 -33.73
N LEU A 672 -4.52 -5.45 -32.48
CA LEU A 672 -4.09 -6.44 -31.50
C LEU A 672 -5.31 -7.24 -31.03
N TYR A 673 -5.17 -8.56 -30.94
CA TYR A 673 -6.13 -9.42 -30.25
C TYR A 673 -5.70 -9.54 -28.79
N THR A 674 -6.37 -8.81 -27.89
CA THR A 674 -5.88 -8.53 -26.53
C THR A 674 -7.04 -8.11 -25.62
N TRP A 675 -6.80 -7.91 -24.33
CA TRP A 675 -7.80 -7.33 -23.43
C TRP A 675 -8.24 -5.96 -23.94
N ARG A 676 -9.56 -5.75 -24.08
CA ARG A 676 -10.10 -4.63 -24.85
C ARG A 676 -9.96 -3.27 -24.17
N GLY A 677 -9.62 -3.25 -22.89
CA GLY A 677 -9.33 -2.03 -22.16
C GLY A 677 -10.50 -1.45 -21.38
N PRO A 678 -10.24 -0.43 -20.55
CA PRO A 678 -11.21 0.14 -19.62
C PRO A 678 -12.42 0.80 -20.29
N SER A 679 -12.35 1.17 -21.58
CA SER A 679 -13.50 1.76 -22.30
C SER A 679 -14.66 0.78 -22.52
N TYR A 680 -14.44 -0.52 -22.26
CA TYR A 680 -15.47 -1.57 -22.32
C TYR A 680 -16.07 -1.89 -20.95
N ILE A 681 -15.63 -1.20 -19.88
CA ILE A 681 -16.10 -1.39 -18.52
C ILE A 681 -16.80 -0.10 -18.08
N THR A 682 -18.11 -0.16 -17.86
CA THR A 682 -18.88 0.94 -17.28
C THR A 682 -18.99 0.77 -15.77
N ASN A 683 -19.23 -0.46 -15.32
CA ASN A 683 -19.28 -0.85 -13.93
C ASN A 683 -18.37 -2.07 -13.67
N PRO A 684 -17.21 -1.90 -13.02
CA PRO A 684 -16.28 -3.01 -12.80
C PRO A 684 -16.83 -4.10 -11.85
N ALA A 685 -17.96 -3.88 -11.17
CA ALA A 685 -18.62 -4.93 -10.39
C ALA A 685 -19.41 -5.94 -11.24
N THR A 686 -19.82 -5.57 -12.45
CA THR A 686 -20.75 -6.35 -13.30
C THR A 686 -20.30 -6.52 -14.74
N ASP A 687 -19.27 -5.77 -15.15
CA ASP A 687 -18.82 -5.74 -16.53
C ASP A 687 -17.44 -6.39 -16.63
N GLU A 688 -17.22 -7.14 -17.71
CA GLU A 688 -15.90 -7.57 -18.16
C GLU A 688 -15.54 -6.85 -19.45
N ALA A 689 -14.34 -6.29 -19.54
CA ALA A 689 -13.86 -5.74 -20.81
C ALA A 689 -13.67 -6.86 -21.83
N GLY A 690 -13.32 -8.08 -21.41
CA GLY A 690 -13.09 -9.22 -22.30
C GLY A 690 -11.92 -9.03 -23.27
N VAL A 691 -11.68 -10.04 -24.11
CA VAL A 691 -10.58 -10.05 -25.10
C VAL A 691 -11.15 -9.96 -26.51
N GLY A 692 -10.51 -9.17 -27.37
CA GLY A 692 -10.91 -9.02 -28.77
C GLY A 692 -9.94 -8.16 -29.58
N TRP A 693 -10.28 -7.93 -30.84
CA TRP A 693 -9.51 -7.05 -31.72
C TRP A 693 -9.72 -5.57 -31.34
N ILE A 694 -8.63 -4.85 -31.09
CA ILE A 694 -8.60 -3.39 -30.91
C ILE A 694 -7.50 -2.76 -31.78
N LEU A 695 -7.61 -1.47 -32.07
CA LEU A 695 -6.49 -0.72 -32.65
C LEU A 695 -5.34 -0.62 -31.64
N ALA A 696 -4.12 -0.95 -32.07
CA ALA A 696 -2.94 -1.00 -31.20
C ALA A 696 -2.59 0.37 -30.58
N GLU A 697 -2.87 1.45 -31.31
CA GLU A 697 -2.69 2.84 -30.85
C GLU A 697 -3.54 3.18 -29.61
N ASN A 698 -4.56 2.37 -29.30
CA ASN A 698 -5.45 2.51 -28.14
C ASN A 698 -5.19 1.47 -27.05
N TRP A 699 -4.12 0.68 -27.14
CA TRP A 699 -3.86 -0.41 -26.19
C TRP A 699 -3.67 0.09 -24.75
N PHE A 700 -4.18 -0.69 -23.79
CA PHE A 700 -4.01 -0.51 -22.36
C PHE A 700 -3.49 -1.81 -21.71
N PRO A 701 -2.60 -1.71 -20.70
CA PRO A 701 -2.31 -2.84 -19.82
C PRO A 701 -3.53 -3.20 -18.97
N TYR A 702 -3.61 -4.45 -18.48
CA TYR A 702 -4.67 -4.89 -17.57
C TYR A 702 -4.48 -4.26 -16.20
N GLN A 703 -4.99 -3.03 -16.08
CA GLN A 703 -4.91 -2.14 -14.93
C GLN A 703 -6.12 -1.20 -14.92
N ARG A 704 -6.37 -0.55 -13.78
CA ARG A 704 -7.39 0.50 -13.70
C ARG A 704 -7.04 1.71 -14.58
N PRO A 705 -8.03 2.41 -15.16
CA PRO A 705 -7.77 3.64 -15.91
C PRO A 705 -7.18 4.77 -15.04
N SER A 706 -7.39 4.71 -13.72
CA SER A 706 -6.80 5.64 -12.74
C SER A 706 -5.38 5.28 -12.30
N PHE A 707 -4.87 4.10 -12.68
CA PHE A 707 -3.52 3.62 -12.35
C PHE A 707 -3.00 2.71 -13.47
N VAL A 708 -2.72 3.29 -14.64
CA VAL A 708 -2.39 2.50 -15.85
C VAL A 708 -1.03 1.82 -15.77
N THR A 709 -0.04 2.48 -15.18
CA THR A 709 1.26 1.91 -14.83
C THR A 709 1.83 2.75 -13.69
N PRO A 710 2.67 2.17 -12.80
CA PRO A 710 3.30 2.96 -11.75
C PRO A 710 4.10 4.15 -12.31
N PRO A 711 4.12 5.31 -11.61
CA PRO A 711 4.71 6.55 -12.11
C PRO A 711 6.23 6.56 -11.97
N PHE A 712 6.90 5.62 -12.64
CA PHE A 712 8.35 5.49 -12.72
C PHE A 712 8.75 4.54 -13.86
N ALA A 713 10.00 4.66 -14.31
CA ALA A 713 10.58 3.85 -15.38
C ALA A 713 10.46 2.33 -15.17
N GLY A 714 10.46 1.58 -16.28
CA GLY A 714 10.30 0.12 -16.30
C GLY A 714 11.52 -0.64 -15.77
N TYR A 715 12.69 -0.40 -16.34
CA TYR A 715 13.87 -1.23 -16.14
C TYR A 715 14.65 -0.88 -14.87
N ILE A 716 14.90 -1.79 -13.92
CA ILE A 716 14.42 -3.18 -13.78
C ILE A 716 13.11 -3.24 -12.97
N SER A 717 12.39 -4.36 -13.01
CA SER A 717 11.14 -4.58 -12.24
C SER A 717 11.41 -4.62 -10.73
N GLY A 718 10.86 -3.63 -10.01
CA GLY A 718 10.97 -3.60 -8.55
C GLY A 718 10.29 -4.79 -7.87
N HIS A 719 9.13 -5.25 -8.37
CA HIS A 719 8.43 -6.40 -7.79
C HIS A 719 9.26 -7.68 -7.93
N SER A 720 9.90 -7.88 -9.08
CA SER A 720 10.77 -9.04 -9.32
C SER A 720 11.96 -9.03 -8.35
N THR A 721 12.56 -7.86 -8.12
CA THR A 721 13.71 -7.72 -7.22
C THR A 721 13.31 -7.87 -5.75
N TYR A 722 12.24 -7.21 -5.29
CA TYR A 722 11.75 -7.34 -3.91
C TYR A 722 11.38 -8.79 -3.61
N SER A 723 10.70 -9.44 -4.56
CA SER A 723 10.21 -10.78 -4.37
C SER A 723 11.31 -11.82 -4.30
N SER A 724 12.32 -11.69 -5.16
CA SER A 724 13.44 -12.63 -5.12
C SER A 724 14.30 -12.42 -3.88
N ALA A 725 14.44 -11.19 -3.38
CA ALA A 725 15.15 -10.92 -2.13
C ALA A 725 14.38 -11.46 -0.92
N GLY A 726 13.07 -11.20 -0.84
CA GLY A 726 12.22 -11.67 0.25
C GLY A 726 12.16 -13.21 0.33
N ALA A 727 12.03 -13.87 -0.82
CA ALA A 727 12.05 -15.33 -0.90
C ALA A 727 13.39 -15.92 -0.45
N GLU A 728 14.50 -15.29 -0.83
CA GLU A 728 15.84 -15.71 -0.42
C GLU A 728 16.02 -15.56 1.10
N VAL A 729 15.64 -14.42 1.67
CA VAL A 729 15.72 -14.19 3.11
C VAL A 729 14.86 -15.21 3.86
N LEU A 730 13.62 -15.47 3.44
CA LEU A 730 12.76 -16.47 4.07
C LEU A 730 13.36 -17.87 4.02
N THR A 731 13.93 -18.25 2.87
CA THR A 731 14.59 -19.55 2.70
C THR A 731 15.74 -19.71 3.69
N GLN A 732 16.62 -18.71 3.79
CA GLN A 732 17.77 -18.77 4.70
C GLN A 732 17.36 -18.66 6.18
N LEU A 733 16.38 -17.82 6.50
CA LEU A 733 15.90 -17.58 7.86
C LEU A 733 15.23 -18.83 8.44
N THR A 734 14.38 -19.49 7.67
CA THR A 734 13.67 -20.71 8.08
C THR A 734 14.53 -21.97 7.96
N GLY A 735 15.60 -21.92 7.16
CA GLY A 735 16.42 -23.10 6.84
C GLY A 735 15.73 -24.08 5.90
N ASP A 736 14.64 -23.65 5.27
CA ASP A 736 13.77 -24.47 4.44
C ASP A 736 13.31 -23.64 3.24
N GLU A 737 13.36 -24.20 2.05
CA GLU A 737 12.92 -23.48 0.84
C GLU A 737 11.39 -23.54 0.66
N TYR A 738 10.72 -24.42 1.41
CA TYR A 738 9.28 -24.65 1.32
C TYR A 738 8.50 -23.82 2.35
N PHE A 739 7.27 -23.45 1.99
CA PHE A 739 6.30 -22.96 2.96
C PHE A 739 6.05 -24.03 4.05
N PRO A 740 5.67 -23.64 5.29
CA PRO A 740 5.31 -24.60 6.33
C PRO A 740 4.24 -25.59 5.85
N GLY A 741 4.44 -26.90 6.07
CA GLY A 741 3.58 -27.95 5.50
C GLY A 741 3.76 -28.21 4.00
N GLY A 742 4.68 -27.51 3.34
CA GLY A 742 5.01 -27.66 1.92
C GLY A 742 4.06 -26.91 0.98
N LEU A 743 3.19 -26.04 1.49
CA LEU A 743 2.20 -25.34 0.68
C LEU A 743 1.81 -23.99 1.30
N GLY A 744 1.99 -22.91 0.56
CA GLY A 744 1.36 -21.61 0.81
C GLY A 744 0.19 -21.43 -0.15
N GLU A 745 -0.91 -20.83 0.33
CA GLU A 745 -2.11 -20.63 -0.47
C GLU A 745 -2.74 -19.24 -0.24
N PHE A 746 -3.36 -18.72 -1.29
CA PHE A 746 -4.28 -17.59 -1.24
C PHE A 746 -5.53 -17.93 -2.04
N GLU A 747 -6.71 -17.57 -1.54
CA GLU A 747 -7.99 -17.87 -2.20
C GLU A 747 -8.68 -16.60 -2.71
N ALA A 748 -8.89 -16.54 -4.03
CA ALA A 748 -9.72 -15.56 -4.71
C ALA A 748 -11.09 -16.19 -5.01
N LYS A 749 -12.12 -15.70 -4.32
CA LYS A 749 -13.48 -16.21 -4.47
C LYS A 749 -14.14 -15.70 -5.76
N LYS A 750 -14.94 -16.58 -6.38
CA LYS A 750 -15.72 -16.29 -7.58
C LYS A 750 -16.48 -14.99 -7.42
N ASN A 751 -16.36 -14.09 -8.39
CA ASN A 751 -17.04 -12.78 -8.45
C ASN A 751 -16.84 -11.91 -7.21
N GLU A 752 -15.88 -12.25 -6.34
CA GLU A 752 -15.66 -11.62 -5.03
C GLU A 752 -14.25 -11.07 -4.89
N TYR A 753 -13.37 -11.26 -5.88
CA TYR A 753 -11.97 -10.81 -5.78
C TYR A 753 -11.56 -9.71 -6.77
N LEU A 754 -11.79 -9.88 -8.08
CA LEU A 754 -11.30 -8.90 -9.06
C LEU A 754 -11.97 -7.54 -8.87
N VAL A 755 -11.17 -6.50 -9.09
CA VAL A 755 -11.52 -5.10 -8.83
C VAL A 755 -11.42 -4.25 -10.09
N PHE A 756 -10.73 -4.72 -11.13
CA PHE A 756 -10.65 -4.00 -12.40
C PHE A 756 -11.89 -4.25 -13.27
N GLU A 757 -12.49 -5.43 -13.14
CA GLU A 757 -13.69 -5.92 -13.83
C GLU A 757 -14.32 -7.07 -13.04
N GLU A 758 -15.49 -7.58 -13.46
CA GLU A 758 -16.13 -8.72 -12.79
C GLU A 758 -15.24 -9.97 -12.85
N GLY A 759 -15.27 -10.75 -11.78
CA GLY A 759 -14.62 -12.07 -11.69
C GLY A 759 -13.86 -12.30 -10.38
N PRO A 760 -13.08 -13.40 -10.30
CA PRO A 760 -12.95 -14.47 -11.31
C PRO A 760 -14.25 -15.26 -11.51
N SER A 761 -14.41 -15.96 -12.64
CA SER A 761 -15.65 -16.71 -12.95
C SER A 761 -15.84 -18.01 -12.12
N VAL A 762 -14.75 -18.48 -11.49
CA VAL A 762 -14.68 -19.59 -10.54
C VAL A 762 -13.78 -19.23 -9.36
N ASP A 763 -13.85 -19.99 -8.27
CA ASP A 763 -12.85 -19.88 -7.19
C ASP A 763 -11.46 -20.22 -7.75
N VAL A 764 -10.49 -19.34 -7.50
CA VAL A 764 -9.09 -19.54 -7.87
C VAL A 764 -8.25 -19.49 -6.62
N LYS A 765 -7.48 -20.54 -6.37
CA LYS A 765 -6.38 -20.52 -5.41
C LYS A 765 -5.07 -20.23 -6.11
N LEU A 766 -4.28 -19.31 -5.56
CA LEU A 766 -2.87 -19.21 -5.86
C LEU A 766 -2.14 -20.12 -4.87
N GLN A 767 -1.25 -20.98 -5.37
CA GLN A 767 -0.54 -21.96 -4.56
C GLN A 767 0.96 -21.93 -4.83
N TRP A 768 1.76 -22.12 -3.78
CA TRP A 768 3.22 -22.09 -3.85
C TRP A 768 3.81 -23.18 -2.97
N ALA A 769 4.67 -24.05 -3.53
CA ALA A 769 5.41 -25.01 -2.73
C ALA A 769 6.58 -24.32 -2.01
N ARG A 770 7.38 -23.55 -2.76
CA ARG A 770 8.54 -22.80 -2.26
C ARG A 770 8.29 -21.30 -2.23
N TYR A 771 9.01 -20.58 -1.36
CA TYR A 771 9.00 -19.11 -1.34
C TYR A 771 9.40 -18.52 -2.70
N LYS A 772 10.33 -19.20 -3.39
CA LYS A 772 10.75 -18.84 -4.74
C LYS A 772 9.61 -18.95 -5.76
N ASP A 773 8.70 -19.91 -5.63
CA ASP A 773 7.56 -20.05 -6.55
C ASP A 773 6.60 -18.86 -6.41
N ALA A 774 6.38 -18.37 -5.18
CA ALA A 774 5.64 -17.14 -4.93
C ALA A 774 6.35 -15.93 -5.57
N SER A 775 7.68 -15.84 -5.44
CA SER A 775 8.46 -14.80 -6.12
C SER A 775 8.36 -14.86 -7.64
N ASP A 776 8.46 -16.06 -8.22
CA ASP A 776 8.39 -16.24 -9.67
C ASP A 776 7.00 -15.89 -10.22
N GLN A 777 5.94 -16.24 -9.49
CA GLN A 777 4.57 -15.82 -9.80
C GLN A 777 4.38 -14.30 -9.68
N SER A 778 4.96 -13.66 -8.66
CA SER A 778 4.95 -12.20 -8.51
C SER A 778 5.54 -11.50 -9.73
N SER A 779 6.67 -12.00 -10.23
CA SER A 779 7.28 -11.51 -11.45
C SER A 779 6.40 -11.71 -12.69
N LEU A 780 5.87 -12.91 -12.90
CA LEU A 780 4.99 -13.21 -14.06
C LEU A 780 3.73 -12.33 -14.08
N SER A 781 3.21 -12.01 -12.91
CA SER A 781 2.04 -11.13 -12.76
C SER A 781 2.25 -9.76 -13.40
N ARG A 782 3.50 -9.25 -13.46
CA ARG A 782 3.83 -7.94 -14.04
C ARG A 782 3.77 -7.93 -15.56
N ILE A 783 4.00 -9.10 -16.17
CA ILE A 783 3.92 -9.30 -17.62
C ILE A 783 2.44 -9.48 -18.01
N TRP A 784 1.70 -10.35 -17.32
CA TRP A 784 0.25 -10.49 -17.55
C TRP A 784 -0.55 -9.23 -17.21
N GLY A 785 -0.16 -8.51 -16.16
CA GLY A 785 -0.72 -7.20 -15.82
C GLY A 785 -0.34 -6.09 -16.81
N GLY A 786 0.52 -6.36 -17.79
CA GLY A 786 0.79 -5.45 -18.91
C GLY A 786 1.87 -4.39 -18.67
N ILE A 787 2.58 -4.41 -17.54
CA ILE A 787 3.37 -3.26 -17.06
C ILE A 787 4.89 -3.44 -17.12
N HIS A 788 5.38 -4.66 -17.37
CA HIS A 788 6.80 -4.96 -17.56
C HIS A 788 7.02 -5.99 -18.70
N PRO A 789 8.00 -5.79 -19.59
CA PRO A 789 8.49 -6.82 -20.50
C PRO A 789 9.45 -7.80 -19.80
N PRO A 790 9.75 -8.97 -20.41
CA PRO A 790 10.75 -9.93 -19.92
C PRO A 790 12.11 -9.34 -19.53
N ALA A 791 12.58 -8.32 -20.25
CA ALA A 791 13.86 -7.68 -19.99
C ALA A 791 13.92 -6.92 -18.66
N ASP A 792 12.78 -6.49 -18.13
CA ASP A 792 12.72 -5.86 -16.80
C ASP A 792 12.74 -6.91 -15.68
N ASP A 793 12.32 -8.15 -15.95
CA ASP A 793 12.07 -9.17 -14.95
C ASP A 793 13.33 -9.95 -14.55
N ILE A 794 13.99 -10.61 -15.51
CA ILE A 794 15.08 -11.56 -15.22
C ILE A 794 16.24 -10.93 -14.44
N PRO A 795 16.79 -9.76 -14.85
CA PRO A 795 17.83 -9.10 -14.06
C PRO A 795 17.35 -8.78 -12.65
N GLY A 796 16.08 -8.38 -12.50
CA GLY A 796 15.47 -8.12 -11.20
C GLY A 796 15.49 -9.32 -10.28
N ARG A 797 15.11 -10.51 -10.76
CA ARG A 797 15.14 -11.75 -9.97
C ARG A 797 16.58 -12.12 -9.57
N LEU A 798 17.53 -12.07 -10.50
CA LEU A 798 18.94 -12.39 -10.22
C LEU A 798 19.56 -11.46 -9.17
N ILE A 799 19.39 -10.15 -9.34
CA ILE A 799 19.87 -9.13 -8.39
C ILE A 799 19.19 -9.29 -7.03
N GLY A 800 17.87 -9.51 -7.00
CA GLY A 800 17.13 -9.68 -5.74
C GLY A 800 17.67 -10.84 -4.91
N LYS A 801 18.00 -11.98 -5.54
CA LYS A 801 18.63 -13.10 -4.84
C LYS A 801 19.98 -12.72 -4.22
N GLU A 802 20.85 -12.02 -4.96
CA GLU A 802 22.15 -11.58 -4.45
C GLU A 802 21.99 -10.66 -3.23
N ILE A 803 21.12 -9.66 -3.33
CA ILE A 803 20.81 -8.73 -2.24
C ILE A 803 20.24 -9.46 -1.03
N GLY A 804 19.28 -10.36 -1.23
CA GLY A 804 18.69 -11.15 -0.15
C GLY A 804 19.73 -11.97 0.60
N ASN A 805 20.68 -12.57 -0.12
CA ASN A 805 21.79 -13.29 0.49
C ASN A 805 22.73 -12.37 1.25
N ASP A 806 23.18 -11.27 0.64
CA ASP A 806 24.13 -10.35 1.27
C ASP A 806 23.56 -9.70 2.54
N ALA A 807 22.29 -9.27 2.49
CA ALA A 807 21.58 -8.74 3.64
C ALA A 807 21.43 -9.78 4.75
N PHE A 808 21.07 -11.03 4.41
CA PHE A 808 20.98 -12.10 5.40
C PHE A 808 22.33 -12.40 6.06
N GLN A 809 23.42 -12.49 5.27
CA GLN A 809 24.76 -12.73 5.82
C GLN A 809 25.22 -11.58 6.72
N LEU A 810 24.91 -10.33 6.38
CA LEU A 810 25.22 -9.20 7.26
C LEU A 810 24.38 -9.24 8.54
N ALA A 811 23.08 -9.52 8.45
CA ALA A 811 22.21 -9.65 9.61
C ALA A 811 22.70 -10.74 10.58
N VAL A 812 23.12 -11.90 10.07
CA VAL A 812 23.75 -12.97 10.88
C VAL A 812 24.93 -12.44 11.70
N LYS A 813 25.79 -11.59 11.11
CA LYS A 813 26.94 -11.03 11.84
C LYS A 813 26.51 -10.20 13.04
N TYR A 814 25.45 -9.41 12.90
CA TYR A 814 24.87 -8.66 14.02
C TYR A 814 24.31 -9.59 15.10
N PHE A 815 23.68 -10.70 14.70
CA PHE A 815 23.08 -11.67 15.63
C PHE A 815 24.11 -12.49 16.42
N THR A 816 25.36 -12.53 15.97
CA THR A 816 26.43 -13.36 16.55
C THR A 816 27.66 -12.58 17.01
N ASN A 817 27.59 -11.24 17.08
CA ASN A 817 28.73 -10.37 17.43
C ASN A 817 29.98 -10.53 16.56
N THR A 818 29.82 -10.89 15.28
CA THR A 818 30.95 -11.11 14.36
C THR A 818 31.08 -9.98 13.34
N VAL A 819 30.41 -8.85 13.57
CA VAL A 819 30.55 -7.65 12.74
C VAL A 819 31.97 -7.09 12.92
N THR A 820 32.76 -7.09 11.85
CA THR A 820 34.13 -6.55 11.82
C THR A 820 34.18 -5.23 11.06
N GLY A 821 35.14 -4.36 11.39
CA GLY A 821 35.37 -3.10 10.66
C GLY A 821 34.37 -1.97 10.96
N ILE A 822 33.31 -2.24 11.73
CA ILE A 822 32.52 -1.19 12.40
C ILE A 822 33.16 -0.95 13.77
N GLU A 823 34.39 -0.46 13.72
CA GLU A 823 35.02 0.15 14.88
C GLU A 823 34.12 1.30 15.36
N PRO A 824 34.17 1.69 16.65
CA PRO A 824 33.93 3.07 17.01
C PRO A 824 35.01 3.93 16.32
N ALA A 825 34.91 4.05 14.99
CA ALA A 825 35.53 5.12 14.26
C ALA A 825 34.83 6.35 14.80
N LEU A 826 35.45 7.01 15.77
CA LEU A 826 35.11 8.37 16.15
C LEU A 826 35.14 9.16 14.83
N PRO A 827 34.00 9.48 14.20
CA PRO A 827 34.07 10.14 12.92
C PRO A 827 34.51 11.57 13.19
N SER A 828 35.20 12.12 12.21
CA SER A 828 35.07 13.52 11.84
C SER A 828 33.75 14.11 12.33
N ALA A 829 33.85 15.12 13.18
CA ALA A 829 32.76 15.97 13.63
C ALA A 829 31.55 16.03 12.68
N GLN A 830 30.37 15.74 13.22
CA GLN A 830 29.10 15.82 12.51
C GLN A 830 28.42 17.15 12.77
N LEU A 831 27.78 17.68 11.74
CA LEU A 831 27.07 18.95 11.75
C LEU A 831 25.62 18.68 11.36
N TYR A 832 24.67 18.99 12.25
CA TYR A 832 23.26 18.72 12.03
C TYR A 832 22.37 19.83 12.61
N PRO A 833 21.31 20.29 11.91
CA PRO A 833 20.98 19.96 10.54
C PRO A 833 22.01 20.55 9.57
N ASN A 834 22.15 19.97 8.39
CA ASN A 834 23.02 20.50 7.35
C ASN A 834 22.47 20.08 5.97
N PRO A 835 21.80 20.97 5.22
CA PRO A 835 21.72 22.41 5.45
C PRO A 835 20.97 22.82 6.73
N VAL A 836 21.41 23.91 7.37
CA VAL A 836 20.76 24.53 8.51
C VAL A 836 20.07 25.83 8.09
N SER A 837 18.80 26.02 8.44
CA SER A 837 18.16 27.34 8.29
C SER A 837 18.66 28.29 9.38
N LYS A 838 18.76 29.59 9.10
CA LYS A 838 19.11 30.63 10.09
C LYS A 838 18.21 30.64 11.33
N ARG A 839 17.02 30.02 11.28
CA ARG A 839 16.10 29.89 12.42
C ARG A 839 16.36 28.65 13.28
N GLN A 840 17.28 27.78 12.88
CA GLN A 840 17.60 26.53 13.57
C GLN A 840 18.96 26.64 14.26
N LYS A 841 19.17 25.84 15.30
CA LYS A 841 20.48 25.65 15.93
C LYS A 841 21.22 24.53 15.21
N LEU A 842 22.53 24.73 15.01
CA LEU A 842 23.43 23.72 14.47
C LEU A 842 24.04 22.91 15.62
N GLN A 843 23.73 21.63 15.70
CA GLN A 843 24.40 20.68 16.57
C GLN A 843 25.70 20.19 15.93
N LEU A 844 26.77 20.32 16.68
CA LEU A 844 28.06 19.74 16.41
C LEU A 844 28.27 18.54 17.33
N ILE A 845 28.45 17.35 16.77
CA ILE A 845 28.78 16.13 17.51
C ILE A 845 30.22 15.75 17.20
N HIS A 846 31.08 15.62 18.21
CA HIS A 846 32.49 15.26 18.04
C HIS A 846 33.02 14.46 19.23
N ALA A 847 34.19 13.86 19.07
CA ALA A 847 34.72 12.86 19.98
C ALA A 847 35.85 13.34 20.91
N SER A 848 36.13 14.64 21.00
CA SER A 848 37.34 15.15 21.68
C SER A 848 37.05 16.40 22.49
N THR A 849 36.90 16.25 23.80
CA THR A 849 36.87 17.37 24.76
C THR A 849 38.20 18.15 24.71
N GLY A 850 38.14 19.48 24.67
CA GLY A 850 39.33 20.33 24.53
C GLY A 850 39.74 20.60 23.07
N ALA A 851 38.84 20.37 22.11
CA ALA A 851 39.02 20.76 20.72
C ALA A 851 38.66 22.25 20.50
N SER A 852 39.12 22.85 19.41
CA SER A 852 38.64 24.17 18.96
C SER A 852 37.90 24.06 17.64
N LEU A 853 36.78 24.76 17.53
CA LEU A 853 35.92 24.86 16.36
C LEU A 853 36.16 26.20 15.67
N GLN A 854 36.28 26.19 14.35
CA GLN A 854 36.23 27.36 13.48
C GLN A 854 35.18 27.14 12.38
N ILE A 855 34.41 28.17 12.05
CA ILE A 855 33.59 28.20 10.85
C ILE A 855 34.18 29.27 9.94
N MET A 856 34.49 28.89 8.71
CA MET A 856 35.12 29.72 7.69
C MET A 856 34.20 29.89 6.48
N ASP A 857 34.36 30.99 5.76
CA ASP A 857 33.85 31.08 4.40
C ASP A 857 34.71 30.25 3.43
N VAL A 858 34.27 30.17 2.17
CA VAL A 858 34.99 29.44 1.10
C VAL A 858 36.35 30.04 0.74
N THR A 859 36.66 31.25 1.20
CA THR A 859 37.98 31.89 1.01
C THR A 859 38.95 31.55 2.14
N GLY A 860 38.49 30.82 3.17
CA GLY A 860 39.29 30.46 4.35
C GLY A 860 39.28 31.52 5.45
N ARG A 861 38.45 32.57 5.34
CA ARG A 861 38.32 33.57 6.41
C ARG A 861 37.43 33.01 7.52
N THR A 862 37.94 33.01 8.76
CA THR A 862 37.18 32.62 9.95
C THR A 862 36.06 33.63 10.25
N LEU A 863 34.85 33.11 10.36
CA LEU A 863 33.62 33.85 10.70
C LEU A 863 33.19 33.59 12.14
N PHE A 864 33.44 32.39 12.67
CA PHE A 864 33.10 32.00 14.03
C PHE A 864 34.18 31.08 14.61
N GLN A 865 34.46 31.19 15.91
CA GLN A 865 35.40 30.31 16.60
C GLN A 865 34.99 30.10 18.05
N THR A 866 35.10 28.87 18.55
CA THR A 866 34.87 28.54 19.97
C THR A 866 35.69 27.32 20.41
N SER A 867 35.83 27.12 21.73
CA SER A 867 36.36 25.89 22.30
C SER A 867 35.22 24.91 22.59
N LEU A 868 35.48 23.62 22.35
CA LEU A 868 34.52 22.55 22.55
C LEU A 868 34.84 21.81 23.86
N THR A 869 33.95 21.97 24.84
CA THR A 869 34.07 21.36 26.17
C THR A 869 33.26 20.07 26.31
N GLU A 870 32.31 19.84 25.43
CA GLU A 870 31.36 18.73 25.47
C GLU A 870 31.33 18.02 24.11
N ASN A 871 31.09 16.71 24.09
CA ASN A 871 31.04 15.92 22.85
C ASN A 871 29.87 16.28 21.93
N THR A 872 28.93 17.10 22.40
CA THR A 872 27.85 17.69 21.61
C THR A 872 27.76 19.16 21.97
N THR A 873 27.76 20.05 20.98
CA THR A 873 27.70 21.50 21.17
C THR A 873 26.64 22.08 20.25
N GLU A 874 25.71 22.87 20.79
CA GLU A 874 24.78 23.66 19.98
C GLU A 874 25.38 25.02 19.62
N LEU A 875 25.27 25.36 18.33
CA LEU A 875 25.81 26.57 17.75
C LEU A 875 24.67 27.39 17.15
N ASP A 876 24.67 28.68 17.47
CA ASP A 876 23.81 29.65 16.80
C ASP A 876 24.43 30.04 15.46
N VAL A 877 23.72 29.80 14.37
CA VAL A 877 24.17 30.15 13.01
C VAL A 877 23.42 31.34 12.40
N SER A 878 22.49 31.95 13.13
CA SER A 878 21.64 33.05 12.63
C SER A 878 22.43 34.28 12.20
N HIS A 879 23.61 34.48 12.78
CA HIS A 879 24.52 35.59 12.50
C HIS A 879 25.50 35.32 11.34
N LEU A 880 25.54 34.08 10.82
CA LEU A 880 26.42 33.71 9.73
C LEU A 880 25.75 33.98 8.37
N PRO A 881 26.53 34.32 7.33
CA PRO A 881 25.99 34.50 5.97
C PRO A 881 25.28 33.23 5.46
N THR A 882 24.33 33.41 4.55
CA THR A 882 23.72 32.30 3.81
C THR A 882 24.72 31.80 2.76
N GLY A 883 24.89 30.48 2.64
CA GLY A 883 25.81 29.87 1.68
C GLY A 883 26.64 28.72 2.23
N ILE A 884 27.68 28.34 1.50
CA ILE A 884 28.59 27.24 1.86
C ILE A 884 29.70 27.78 2.77
N HIS A 885 29.93 27.05 3.85
CA HIS A 885 30.93 27.32 4.87
C HIS A 885 31.79 26.08 5.10
N ILE A 886 32.99 26.28 5.62
CA ILE A 886 33.90 25.20 6.02
C ILE A 886 34.02 25.24 7.53
N VAL A 887 33.59 24.18 8.18
CA VAL A 887 33.78 23.98 9.61
C VAL A 887 35.07 23.21 9.81
N VAL A 888 35.96 23.73 10.64
CA VAL A 888 37.23 23.09 10.99
C VAL A 888 37.31 22.90 12.48
N ILE A 889 37.63 21.68 12.90
CA ILE A 889 37.76 21.30 14.29
C ILE A 889 39.18 20.79 14.51
N GLN A 890 39.95 21.54 15.27
CA GLN A 890 41.28 21.15 15.69
C GLN A 890 41.19 20.33 16.98
N THR A 891 41.66 19.09 16.91
CA THR A 891 41.74 18.17 18.05
C THR A 891 43.21 17.85 18.35
N PRO A 892 43.55 17.34 19.55
CA PRO A 892 44.89 16.84 19.84
C PRO A 892 45.37 15.71 18.91
N LYS A 893 44.44 15.03 18.22
CA LYS A 893 44.71 13.90 17.32
C LYS A 893 44.72 14.30 15.83
N GLY A 894 44.48 15.58 15.51
CA GLY A 894 44.47 16.09 14.13
C GLY A 894 43.34 17.08 13.86
N THR A 895 43.26 17.54 12.61
CA THR A 895 42.26 18.50 12.14
C THR A 895 41.15 17.79 11.38
N ILE A 896 39.91 18.12 11.70
CA ILE A 896 38.71 17.67 11.00
C ILE A 896 38.15 18.87 10.22
N ALA A 897 37.77 18.67 8.96
CA ALA A 897 37.07 19.68 8.17
C ALA A 897 35.73 19.12 7.66
N SER A 898 34.69 19.94 7.65
CA SER A 898 33.34 19.55 7.22
C SER A 898 32.65 20.71 6.52
N ARG A 899 31.87 20.41 5.48
CA ARG A 899 31.08 21.42 4.77
C ARG A 899 29.82 21.73 5.57
N LEU A 900 29.50 23.01 5.75
CA LEU A 900 28.25 23.50 6.33
C LEU A 900 27.49 24.33 5.29
N ILE A 901 26.19 24.10 5.13
CA ILE A 901 25.33 24.87 4.24
C ILE A 901 24.32 25.62 5.11
N ILE A 902 24.34 26.95 5.04
CA ILE A 902 23.40 27.81 5.76
C ILE A 902 22.38 28.35 4.75
N GLN A 903 21.10 28.20 5.06
CA GLN A 903 19.96 28.67 4.28
C GLN A 903 19.15 29.72 5.08
N GLU A 904 18.33 30.52 4.41
CA GLU A 904 17.49 31.55 5.06
C GLU A 904 16.49 31.00 6.09
#